data_AF-A0A1G1GF34-F1
#
_entry.id   AF-A0A1G1GF34-F1
#
_cell.length_a   1.000
_cell.length_b   1.000
_cell.length_c   1.000
_cell.angle_alpha   90.00
_cell.angle_beta   90.00
_cell.angle_gamma   90.00
#
_symmetry.space_group_name_H-M   'P 1'
#
loop_
_entity.id
_entity.type
_entity.pdbx_description
1 polymer ?
#
loop_
_entity_poly.entity_id
_entity_poly.type
_entity_poly.pdbx_seq_one_letter_code
_entity_poly.pdbx_strand_id
1 'polypeptide(L)'
;MLKLVLRSMLVLSAFLVLAGCGEKLELTVKATMDGQPATRAKVSVDGEEQGFTDTNGAFSKIIRKKPGADVEVVVSTDIPGYRVTPWKSSFLMKLPKSGSPDTYSFTADLAASRYVTLVATDQGAPVAEAVVNAAGKETGRTNEKGEFVYEYQDLPKGGVDLTITKSGYGVWRKTGAVEPGQRIEAALSKRVLITVAALAEEYGQASGIAGVTVSLNNKQIGRTDAKGELTYSYDGETGKKAQLSLNASGHIPPTWKTSITLEGEVAIQRYFYPSTPKPIRAGIYRFISNTPNADMKEILAQTEAALAAQLFKNSCFREVPSKTLQADIKRARLGIEKITAKGWRETPLRKTVDMIVLGSIARDDKGLVIETKFYTSGGKLILSQLTRARSAGDINSAAKEITAAVLERFPFEGTVVGTEGDRYRVNIGKSYRISRGTEFALMAPRLDETGKIAGYRETGRLKVKKSEDNGSWAEVEDLKKGGKINIGDRAIRRIYRDGEEEAARNYFVLSAKGGVPPDVAPLGAVNIYVNDEWIGSTGADGKAEVPVRIGKNVNLVLYKHGYQQVSDKVRIEKAKTEKEFVLTVNNSVFRIESEPASADVYVDADKIGRTPILDGKLVNLGFHTVKVALGGDYRDWEEVVEFARKTEDRTGSAKVVLHKDFLRIGERSLQQGKIDAAIIAYQSTEKGHPDYSEAHHRLAQIYLDDKADFDSAIGEFENVLSLPENQQLVFKQYAVAFTNLGHAYYERGNELVQKDKDAAAQNFFKAIENLKKAKQNTRFFPNLHYDEAVHDTYYYTALAYHKLYLVTKKNAILNDANLAWREYFDFFPKNLEGDSNFEEARTAGQKYWDQIKNL
;
A
#
# COMPACT_ATOMS: atom_id res chain seq x y z
N MET A 1 -45.77 -60.94 -13.77
CA MET A 1 -46.32 -60.81 -15.14
C MET A 1 -45.30 -61.41 -16.12
N LEU A 2 -45.71 -62.44 -16.86
CA LEU A 2 -45.76 -62.49 -18.34
C LEU A 2 -44.37 -62.34 -18.99
N LYS A 3 -43.72 -63.45 -19.43
CA LYS A 3 -43.98 -64.32 -20.62
C LYS A 3 -43.42 -63.74 -21.94
N LEU A 4 -43.03 -64.50 -22.98
CA LEU A 4 -42.56 -65.90 -23.18
C LEU A 4 -42.47 -66.20 -24.70
N VAL A 5 -41.31 -66.63 -25.23
CA VAL A 5 -41.08 -67.47 -26.45
C VAL A 5 -39.63 -68.02 -26.32
N LEU A 6 -39.22 -69.29 -26.49
CA LEU A 6 -39.83 -70.62 -26.71
C LEU A 6 -39.97 -71.17 -28.16
N ARG A 7 -38.91 -71.85 -28.66
CA ARG A 7 -38.83 -73.03 -29.58
C ARG A 7 -37.33 -73.45 -29.67
N SER A 8 -36.85 -74.68 -29.39
CA SER A 8 -37.15 -76.02 -29.97
C SER A 8 -36.73 -76.09 -31.45
N MET A 9 -35.86 -77.02 -31.91
CA MET A 9 -35.90 -78.49 -31.73
C MET A 9 -34.53 -79.20 -31.91
N LEU A 10 -34.48 -80.52 -31.66
CA LEU A 10 -33.33 -81.44 -31.82
C LEU A 10 -32.83 -81.61 -33.27
N VAL A 11 -31.55 -81.96 -33.46
CA VAL A 11 -31.11 -83.24 -34.09
C VAL A 11 -29.84 -83.74 -33.38
N LEU A 12 -29.76 -85.06 -33.16
CA LEU A 12 -28.60 -85.77 -32.65
C LEU A 12 -27.81 -86.39 -33.81
N SER A 13 -26.53 -86.10 -33.94
CA SER A 13 -25.61 -86.89 -34.78
C SER A 13 -24.17 -86.77 -34.27
N ALA A 14 -23.53 -87.90 -34.02
CA ALA A 14 -22.18 -87.96 -33.46
C ALA A 14 -21.13 -87.55 -34.50
N PHE A 15 -20.14 -86.76 -34.08
CA PHE A 15 -18.83 -86.77 -34.74
C PHE A 15 -17.69 -86.66 -33.73
N LEU A 16 -16.60 -87.32 -34.11
CA LEU A 16 -15.43 -87.70 -33.33
C LEU A 16 -14.81 -86.63 -32.42
N VAL A 17 -14.18 -87.14 -31.36
CA VAL A 17 -13.02 -86.53 -30.69
C VAL A 17 -12.00 -86.05 -31.74
N LEU A 18 -11.80 -84.73 -31.82
CA LEU A 18 -10.62 -84.11 -32.41
C LEU A 18 -9.97 -83.15 -31.40
N ALA A 19 -9.55 -83.73 -30.28
CA ALA A 19 -8.60 -83.08 -29.39
C ALA A 19 -7.23 -83.04 -30.07
N GLY A 20 -6.77 -81.86 -30.50
CA GLY A 20 -5.36 -81.62 -30.82
C GLY A 20 -5.00 -81.12 -32.22
N CYS A 21 -5.51 -79.96 -32.63
CA CYS A 21 -4.95 -79.16 -33.74
C CYS A 21 -4.48 -77.77 -33.25
N GLY A 22 -3.76 -77.76 -32.13
CA GLY A 22 -2.96 -76.62 -31.67
C GLY A 22 -1.52 -77.06 -31.52
N GLU A 23 -0.62 -76.37 -32.22
CA GLU A 23 0.80 -76.65 -32.17
C GLU A 23 1.37 -76.31 -30.80
N LYS A 24 2.35 -77.11 -30.36
CA LYS A 24 3.06 -76.85 -29.11
C LYS A 24 4.04 -75.70 -29.32
N LEU A 25 4.05 -74.76 -28.38
CA LEU A 25 5.08 -73.74 -28.25
C LEU A 25 5.59 -73.72 -26.81
N GLU A 26 6.85 -73.36 -26.60
CA GLU A 26 7.38 -73.07 -25.26
C GLU A 26 7.30 -71.57 -25.02
N LEU A 27 6.47 -71.14 -24.06
CA LEU A 27 6.40 -69.74 -23.64
C LEU A 27 7.34 -69.56 -22.46
N THR A 28 8.32 -68.67 -22.64
CA THR A 28 9.27 -68.28 -21.59
C THR A 28 9.10 -66.79 -21.28
N VAL A 29 9.02 -66.46 -20.01
CA VAL A 29 8.86 -65.08 -19.52
C VAL A 29 9.85 -64.85 -18.39
N LYS A 30 10.59 -63.74 -18.45
CA LYS A 30 11.40 -63.24 -17.34
C LYS A 30 10.83 -61.90 -16.88
N ALA A 31 10.19 -61.89 -15.72
CA ALA A 31 9.58 -60.70 -15.16
C ALA A 31 10.51 -60.00 -14.16
N THR A 32 10.60 -58.67 -14.27
CA THR A 32 11.34 -57.81 -13.34
C THR A 32 10.45 -56.69 -12.82
N MET A 33 10.81 -56.13 -11.68
CA MET A 33 10.21 -54.94 -11.09
C MET A 33 11.31 -54.23 -10.30
N ASP A 34 11.50 -52.92 -10.51
CA ASP A 34 12.61 -52.14 -9.92
C ASP A 34 14.01 -52.78 -10.17
N GLY A 35 14.20 -53.45 -11.31
CA GLY A 35 15.42 -54.18 -11.64
C GLY A 35 15.68 -55.47 -10.85
N GLN A 36 14.78 -55.85 -9.92
CA GLN A 36 14.79 -57.12 -9.21
C GLN A 36 13.85 -58.14 -9.86
N PRO A 37 14.03 -59.46 -9.63
CA PRO A 37 13.11 -60.46 -10.11
C PRO A 37 11.69 -60.29 -9.54
N ALA A 38 10.69 -60.16 -10.41
CA ALA A 38 9.29 -60.07 -9.99
C ALA A 38 8.78 -61.47 -9.66
N THR A 39 9.01 -61.93 -8.43
CA THR A 39 8.60 -63.26 -7.97
C THR A 39 7.08 -63.36 -7.84
N ARG A 40 6.50 -64.52 -8.18
CA ARG A 40 5.06 -64.78 -8.16
C ARG A 40 4.21 -63.81 -8.99
N ALA A 41 4.78 -63.17 -10.01
CA ALA A 41 4.00 -62.42 -10.99
C ALA A 41 3.15 -63.41 -11.82
N LYS A 42 1.85 -63.13 -11.93
CA LYS A 42 0.89 -63.91 -12.71
C LYS A 42 1.13 -63.71 -14.19
N VAL A 43 1.39 -64.81 -14.89
CA VAL A 43 1.48 -64.89 -16.36
C VAL A 43 0.16 -65.42 -16.90
N SER A 44 -0.48 -64.65 -17.77
CA SER A 44 -1.74 -65.01 -18.45
C SER A 44 -1.56 -64.93 -19.96
N VAL A 45 -2.28 -65.76 -20.71
CA VAL A 45 -2.22 -65.82 -22.17
C VAL A 45 -3.64 -65.81 -22.73
N ASP A 46 -3.95 -64.86 -23.62
CA ASP A 46 -5.30 -64.59 -24.13
C ASP A 46 -6.36 -64.47 -23.00
N GLY A 47 -5.97 -63.86 -21.88
CA GLY A 47 -6.81 -63.73 -20.68
C GLY A 47 -6.83 -64.95 -19.72
N GLU A 48 -6.33 -66.12 -20.15
CA GLU A 48 -6.29 -67.33 -19.30
C GLU A 48 -4.98 -67.43 -18.50
N GLU A 49 -5.08 -67.64 -17.19
CA GLU A 49 -3.92 -67.83 -16.31
C GLU A 49 -3.11 -69.06 -16.69
N GLN A 50 -1.80 -68.88 -16.93
CA GLN A 50 -0.88 -69.96 -17.24
C GLN A 50 -0.01 -70.38 -16.06
N GLY A 51 0.21 -69.47 -15.11
CA GLY A 51 0.88 -69.74 -13.84
C GLY A 51 1.54 -68.49 -13.29
N PHE A 52 2.56 -68.69 -12.46
CA PHE A 52 3.29 -67.62 -11.78
C PHE A 52 4.79 -67.78 -12.01
N THR A 53 5.52 -66.67 -12.01
CA THR A 53 6.99 -66.67 -12.02
C THR A 53 7.58 -67.21 -10.72
N ASP A 54 8.75 -67.84 -10.84
CA ASP A 54 9.52 -68.40 -9.73
C ASP A 54 10.27 -67.31 -8.91
N THR A 55 11.16 -67.73 -8.01
CA THR A 55 12.00 -66.83 -7.20
C THR A 55 13.04 -66.05 -8.01
N ASN A 56 13.31 -66.45 -9.26
CA ASN A 56 14.21 -65.77 -10.20
C ASN A 56 13.42 -64.91 -11.21
N GLY A 57 12.11 -64.72 -10.99
CA GLY A 57 11.22 -64.00 -11.90
C GLY A 57 10.98 -64.75 -13.22
N ALA A 58 11.38 -66.02 -13.31
CA ALA A 58 11.29 -66.82 -14.53
C ALA A 58 10.01 -67.66 -14.55
N PHE A 59 9.45 -67.84 -15.74
CA PHE A 59 8.35 -68.74 -16.03
C PHE A 59 8.64 -69.44 -17.36
N SER A 60 8.56 -70.76 -17.41
CA SER A 60 8.48 -71.51 -18.67
C SER A 60 7.30 -72.48 -18.62
N LYS A 61 6.54 -72.56 -19.71
CA LYS A 61 5.46 -73.54 -19.86
C LYS A 61 5.23 -73.85 -21.34
N ILE A 62 5.10 -75.15 -21.65
CA ILE A 62 4.61 -75.59 -22.95
C ILE A 62 3.09 -75.36 -23.00
N ILE A 63 2.64 -74.54 -23.94
CA ILE A 63 1.22 -74.29 -24.21
C ILE A 63 0.88 -74.69 -25.66
N ARG A 64 -0.42 -74.72 -25.99
CA ARG A 64 -0.89 -75.03 -27.35
C ARG A 64 -1.69 -73.85 -27.90
N LYS A 65 -1.33 -73.37 -29.09
CA LYS A 65 -2.06 -72.34 -29.83
C LYS A 65 -2.16 -72.71 -31.32
N LYS A 66 -3.11 -72.11 -32.03
CA LYS A 66 -3.29 -72.37 -33.46
C LYS A 66 -2.25 -71.57 -34.26
N PRO A 67 -1.57 -72.15 -35.26
CA PRO A 67 -0.78 -71.38 -36.22
C PRO A 67 -1.62 -70.27 -36.86
N GLY A 68 -1.04 -69.08 -36.99
CA GLY A 68 -1.70 -67.88 -37.49
C GLY A 68 -2.56 -67.11 -36.49
N ALA A 69 -2.69 -67.56 -35.23
CA ALA A 69 -3.31 -66.76 -34.17
C ALA A 69 -2.32 -65.71 -33.64
N ASP A 70 -2.79 -64.50 -33.39
CA ASP A 70 -2.10 -63.54 -32.51
C ASP A 70 -2.41 -63.92 -31.06
N VAL A 71 -1.39 -63.92 -30.20
CA VAL A 71 -1.43 -64.47 -28.84
C VAL A 71 -0.99 -63.39 -27.86
N GLU A 72 -1.90 -62.85 -27.05
CA GLU A 72 -1.57 -61.86 -26.01
C GLU A 72 -0.91 -62.56 -24.81
N VAL A 73 0.19 -62.01 -24.31
CA VAL A 73 0.84 -62.39 -23.06
C VAL A 73 0.77 -61.21 -22.10
N VAL A 74 0.18 -61.43 -20.93
CA VAL A 74 0.03 -60.43 -19.87
C VAL A 74 0.76 -60.91 -18.62
N VAL A 75 1.62 -60.06 -18.06
CA VAL A 75 2.28 -60.27 -16.78
C VAL A 75 1.77 -59.22 -15.80
N SER A 76 1.31 -59.66 -14.64
CA SER A 76 0.72 -58.81 -13.62
C SER A 76 1.12 -59.25 -12.22
N THR A 77 1.15 -58.34 -11.26
CA THR A 77 1.34 -58.66 -9.85
C THR A 77 0.53 -57.69 -9.01
N ASP A 78 0.12 -58.12 -7.83
CA ASP A 78 -0.58 -57.31 -6.84
C ASP A 78 0.22 -57.38 -5.54
N ILE A 79 0.73 -56.23 -5.09
CA ILE A 79 1.65 -56.12 -3.95
C ILE A 79 1.16 -54.97 -3.07
N PRO A 80 0.83 -55.22 -1.79
CA PRO A 80 0.39 -54.17 -0.88
C PRO A 80 1.37 -53.00 -0.82
N GLY A 81 0.86 -51.77 -0.98
CA GLY A 81 1.67 -50.56 -0.99
C GLY A 81 2.22 -50.14 -2.36
N TYR A 82 1.98 -50.93 -3.40
CA TYR A 82 2.39 -50.64 -4.78
C TYR A 82 1.18 -50.45 -5.71
N ARG A 83 1.38 -49.71 -6.80
CA ARG A 83 0.53 -49.66 -7.99
C ARG A 83 1.36 -50.21 -9.14
N VAL A 84 1.13 -51.46 -9.51
CA VAL A 84 1.89 -52.09 -10.59
C VAL A 84 1.07 -52.10 -11.88
N THR A 85 1.63 -51.54 -12.95
CA THR A 85 1.01 -51.58 -14.27
C THR A 85 1.27 -52.94 -14.90
N PRO A 86 0.23 -53.70 -15.32
CA PRO A 86 0.43 -54.97 -16.00
C PRO A 86 1.22 -54.78 -17.29
N TRP A 87 2.30 -55.55 -17.45
CA TRP A 87 3.04 -55.62 -18.69
C TRP A 87 2.28 -56.46 -19.72
N LYS A 88 2.27 -56.03 -20.98
CA LYS A 88 1.55 -56.70 -22.08
C LYS A 88 2.40 -56.75 -23.35
N SER A 89 2.30 -57.85 -24.07
CA SER A 89 2.81 -57.99 -25.44
C SER A 89 1.99 -59.03 -26.20
N SER A 90 2.17 -59.15 -27.51
CA SER A 90 1.58 -60.24 -28.30
C SER A 90 2.55 -60.79 -29.33
N PHE A 91 2.24 -61.97 -29.86
CA PHE A 91 3.00 -62.58 -30.94
C PHE A 91 2.12 -63.41 -31.88
N LEU A 92 2.44 -63.36 -33.17
CA LEU A 92 1.84 -64.23 -34.16
C LEU A 92 2.44 -65.63 -34.07
N MET A 93 1.62 -66.63 -33.74
CA MET A 93 1.99 -68.03 -33.64
C MET A 93 2.38 -68.61 -35.01
N LYS A 94 3.63 -69.03 -35.17
CA LYS A 94 4.15 -69.63 -36.42
C LYS A 94 4.03 -71.15 -36.42
N LEU A 95 4.10 -71.75 -37.61
CA LEU A 95 4.15 -73.20 -37.77
C LEU A 95 5.59 -73.70 -37.47
N PRO A 96 5.80 -74.65 -36.54
CA PRO A 96 7.13 -75.11 -36.15
C PRO A 96 7.89 -75.76 -37.31
N LYS A 97 9.19 -75.49 -37.43
CA LYS A 97 10.00 -75.90 -38.61
C LYS A 97 10.60 -77.31 -38.54
N SER A 98 10.66 -77.93 -37.36
CA SER A 98 11.46 -79.16 -37.13
C SER A 98 10.81 -80.19 -36.19
N GLY A 99 9.51 -80.07 -35.89
CA GLY A 99 8.78 -80.98 -34.99
C GLY A 99 9.06 -80.78 -33.50
N SER A 100 10.07 -79.98 -33.14
CA SER A 100 10.26 -79.40 -31.82
C SER A 100 9.37 -78.14 -31.65
N PRO A 101 8.84 -77.84 -30.45
CA PRO A 101 8.14 -76.60 -30.18
C PRO A 101 9.04 -75.38 -30.47
N ASP A 102 8.50 -74.34 -31.11
CA ASP A 102 9.18 -73.04 -31.18
C ASP A 102 9.12 -72.36 -29.81
N THR A 103 10.24 -71.78 -29.36
CA THR A 103 10.31 -71.01 -28.10
C THR A 103 10.03 -69.53 -28.36
N TYR A 104 9.12 -68.96 -27.58
CA TYR A 104 8.81 -67.53 -27.57
C TYR A 104 9.22 -66.95 -26.21
N SER A 105 10.09 -65.94 -26.24
CA SER A 105 10.72 -65.37 -25.05
C SER A 105 10.40 -63.90 -24.86
N PHE A 106 9.99 -63.53 -23.65
CA PHE A 106 9.65 -62.17 -23.27
C PHE A 106 10.37 -61.73 -21.99
N THR A 107 10.83 -60.49 -21.97
CA THR A 107 11.25 -59.80 -20.75
C THR A 107 10.14 -58.83 -20.37
N ALA A 108 9.53 -59.03 -19.21
CA ALA A 108 8.39 -58.27 -18.72
C ALA A 108 8.81 -57.39 -17.54
N ASP A 109 9.26 -56.17 -17.84
CA ASP A 109 9.59 -55.20 -16.79
C ASP A 109 8.31 -54.47 -16.35
N LEU A 110 7.97 -54.65 -15.08
CA LEU A 110 6.73 -54.16 -14.48
C LEU A 110 6.96 -52.76 -13.89
N ALA A 111 6.35 -51.75 -14.50
CA ALA A 111 6.37 -50.39 -13.98
C ALA A 111 5.51 -50.29 -12.70
N ALA A 112 6.13 -49.92 -11.59
CA ALA A 112 5.48 -49.78 -10.30
C ALA A 112 5.67 -48.38 -9.71
N SER A 113 4.60 -47.79 -9.17
CA SER A 113 4.71 -46.71 -8.17
C SER A 113 4.39 -47.26 -6.78
N ARG A 114 4.83 -46.53 -5.75
CA ARG A 114 4.60 -46.81 -4.33
C ARG A 114 3.61 -45.78 -3.79
N TYR A 115 2.93 -46.09 -2.70
CA TYR A 115 2.06 -45.10 -2.05
C TYR A 115 2.11 -45.16 -0.52
N VAL A 116 1.80 -44.04 0.12
CA VAL A 116 1.50 -43.96 1.57
C VAL A 116 0.16 -43.28 1.77
N THR A 117 -0.55 -43.63 2.85
CA THR A 117 -1.78 -42.93 3.26
C THR A 117 -1.48 -41.99 4.42
N LEU A 118 -1.63 -40.70 4.20
CA LEU A 118 -1.67 -39.69 5.26
C LEU A 118 -3.08 -39.65 5.86
N VAL A 119 -3.17 -39.54 7.18
CA VAL A 119 -4.45 -39.48 7.92
C VAL A 119 -4.42 -38.26 8.84
N ALA A 120 -5.03 -37.15 8.43
CA ALA A 120 -5.11 -35.93 9.24
C ALA A 120 -6.18 -36.06 10.32
N THR A 121 -5.81 -35.88 11.59
CA THR A 121 -6.70 -36.04 12.75
C THR A 121 -6.65 -34.82 13.68
N ASP A 122 -7.77 -34.50 14.33
CA ASP A 122 -7.89 -33.55 15.45
C ASP A 122 -8.46 -34.32 16.63
N GLN A 123 -7.63 -34.61 17.64
CA GLN A 123 -7.99 -35.49 18.78
C GLN A 123 -8.57 -36.85 18.36
N GLY A 124 -8.13 -37.39 17.22
CA GLY A 124 -8.61 -38.65 16.64
C GLY A 124 -9.85 -38.52 15.73
N ALA A 125 -10.48 -37.34 15.65
CA ALA A 125 -11.52 -37.06 14.66
C ALA A 125 -10.90 -36.72 13.29
N PRO A 126 -11.49 -37.14 12.16
CA PRO A 126 -10.92 -36.89 10.83
C PRO A 126 -10.98 -35.41 10.43
N VAL A 127 -9.89 -34.88 9.87
CA VAL A 127 -9.83 -33.50 9.35
C VAL A 127 -9.84 -33.50 7.82
N ALA A 128 -11.00 -33.22 7.25
CA ALA A 128 -11.21 -33.11 5.81
C ALA A 128 -10.70 -31.78 5.23
N GLU A 129 -10.43 -31.74 3.93
CA GLU A 129 -9.97 -30.56 3.18
C GLU A 129 -8.69 -29.92 3.79
N ALA A 130 -7.80 -30.74 4.35
CA ALA A 130 -6.46 -30.32 4.75
C ALA A 130 -5.52 -30.48 3.56
N VAL A 131 -4.76 -29.43 3.24
CA VAL A 131 -3.85 -29.40 2.09
C VAL A 131 -2.61 -30.21 2.41
N VAL A 132 -2.26 -31.13 1.51
CA VAL A 132 -1.06 -31.95 1.58
C VAL A 132 -0.05 -31.42 0.57
N ASN A 133 1.19 -31.20 1.02
CA ASN A 133 2.31 -30.91 0.15
C ASN A 133 3.38 -32.01 0.29
N ALA A 134 4.03 -32.34 -0.83
CA ALA A 134 5.22 -33.17 -0.84
C ALA A 134 6.36 -32.40 -1.53
N ALA A 135 7.56 -32.41 -0.93
CA ALA A 135 8.74 -31.68 -1.42
C ALA A 135 8.44 -30.20 -1.75
N GLY A 136 7.60 -29.54 -0.95
CA GLY A 136 7.23 -28.13 -1.11
C GLY A 136 6.11 -27.83 -2.12
N LYS A 137 5.56 -28.83 -2.82
CA LYS A 137 4.47 -28.66 -3.81
C LYS A 137 3.15 -29.25 -3.31
N GLU A 138 2.03 -28.55 -3.50
CA GLU A 138 0.68 -29.08 -3.22
C GLU A 138 0.41 -30.31 -4.10
N THR A 139 0.08 -31.44 -3.46
CA THR A 139 -0.24 -32.72 -4.12
C THR A 139 -1.70 -33.09 -4.05
N GLY A 140 -2.45 -32.49 -3.11
CA GLY A 140 -3.90 -32.66 -3.01
C GLY A 140 -4.42 -32.34 -1.61
N ARG A 141 -5.59 -32.89 -1.27
CA ARG A 141 -6.28 -32.63 -0.01
C ARG A 141 -6.86 -33.89 0.61
N THR A 142 -6.99 -33.89 1.93
CA THR A 142 -7.63 -34.98 2.66
C THR A 142 -9.14 -35.04 2.38
N ASN A 143 -9.67 -36.25 2.24
CA ASN A 143 -11.09 -36.51 2.02
C ASN A 143 -11.91 -36.38 3.33
N GLU A 144 -13.22 -36.68 3.28
CA GLU A 144 -14.11 -36.65 4.45
C GLU A 144 -13.67 -37.53 5.65
N LYS A 145 -12.84 -38.55 5.40
CA LYS A 145 -12.25 -39.43 6.42
C LYS A 145 -10.88 -38.93 6.93
N GLY A 146 -10.46 -37.73 6.52
CA GLY A 146 -9.14 -37.18 6.82
C GLY A 146 -8.01 -37.86 6.05
N GLU A 147 -8.30 -38.72 5.08
CA GLU A 147 -7.29 -39.52 4.36
C GLU A 147 -6.84 -38.86 3.06
N PHE A 148 -5.55 -38.96 2.76
CA PHE A 148 -4.97 -38.66 1.45
C PHE A 148 -3.94 -39.73 1.06
N VAL A 149 -3.98 -40.21 -0.18
CA VAL A 149 -3.01 -41.18 -0.70
C VAL A 149 -1.97 -40.44 -1.52
N TYR A 150 -0.72 -40.43 -1.05
CA TYR A 150 0.41 -39.88 -1.77
C TYR A 150 1.15 -40.99 -2.53
N GLU A 151 1.11 -40.95 -3.85
CA GLU A 151 1.82 -41.89 -4.73
C GLU A 151 3.16 -41.29 -5.19
N TYR A 152 4.22 -42.10 -5.23
CA TYR A 152 5.58 -41.72 -5.62
C TYR A 152 6.26 -42.87 -6.37
N GLN A 153 7.13 -42.56 -7.35
CA GLN A 153 7.92 -43.58 -8.04
C GLN A 153 9.18 -43.90 -7.24
N ASP A 154 10.18 -43.01 -7.27
CA ASP A 154 11.41 -43.15 -6.50
C ASP A 154 11.31 -42.54 -5.11
N LEU A 155 11.94 -43.18 -4.12
CA LEU A 155 12.18 -42.56 -2.81
C LEU A 155 13.56 -41.89 -2.82
N PRO A 156 13.65 -40.56 -2.60
CA PRO A 156 14.95 -39.89 -2.46
C PRO A 156 15.78 -40.51 -1.33
N LYS A 157 17.12 -40.41 -1.41
CA LYS A 157 18.02 -40.91 -0.33
C LYS A 157 17.75 -40.31 1.05
N GLY A 158 17.08 -39.16 1.13
CA GLY A 158 16.63 -38.52 2.38
C GLY A 158 15.21 -38.90 2.83
N GLY A 159 14.50 -39.75 2.09
CA GLY A 159 13.09 -40.07 2.31
C GLY A 159 12.13 -39.04 1.71
N VAL A 160 10.90 -38.98 2.23
CA VAL A 160 9.90 -37.96 1.85
C VAL A 160 10.02 -36.72 2.73
N ASP A 161 9.53 -35.58 2.22
CA ASP A 161 9.22 -34.38 3.01
C ASP A 161 7.75 -34.04 2.77
N LEU A 162 6.92 -34.31 3.77
CA LEU A 162 5.47 -34.16 3.71
C LEU A 162 5.02 -33.10 4.71
N THR A 163 4.19 -32.15 4.27
CA THR A 163 3.48 -31.22 5.17
C THR A 163 1.97 -31.33 4.98
N ILE A 164 1.23 -31.12 6.07
CA ILE A 164 -0.22 -30.97 6.05
C ILE A 164 -0.59 -29.64 6.70
N THR A 165 -1.42 -28.85 6.01
CA THR A 165 -1.88 -27.54 6.47
C THR A 165 -3.40 -27.42 6.41
N LYS A 166 -3.99 -26.75 7.41
CA LYS A 166 -5.43 -26.47 7.47
C LYS A 166 -5.63 -25.14 8.17
N SER A 167 -6.55 -24.30 7.68
CA SER A 167 -6.90 -23.05 8.38
C SER A 167 -7.43 -23.36 9.78
N GLY A 168 -6.95 -22.63 10.78
CA GLY A 168 -7.23 -22.89 12.21
C GLY A 168 -6.36 -23.98 12.86
N TYR A 169 -5.38 -24.56 12.16
CA TYR A 169 -4.48 -25.59 12.69
C TYR A 169 -2.99 -25.22 12.52
N GLY A 170 -2.14 -25.84 13.33
CA GLY A 170 -0.69 -25.85 13.14
C GLY A 170 -0.28 -26.68 11.91
N VAL A 171 0.86 -26.34 11.31
CA VAL A 171 1.44 -27.13 10.21
C VAL A 171 2.03 -28.41 10.78
N TRP A 172 1.54 -29.56 10.33
CA TRP A 172 2.19 -30.84 10.59
C TRP A 172 3.23 -31.12 9.52
N ARG A 173 4.37 -31.70 9.90
CA ARG A 173 5.46 -32.07 8.98
C ARG A 173 6.08 -33.41 9.37
N LYS A 174 6.41 -34.23 8.37
CA LYS A 174 7.24 -35.43 8.49
C LYS A 174 8.31 -35.43 7.41
N THR A 175 9.55 -35.54 7.83
CA THR A 175 10.71 -35.79 6.97
C THR A 175 11.29 -37.17 7.25
N GLY A 176 11.87 -37.83 6.25
CA GLY A 176 12.60 -39.09 6.41
C GLY A 176 11.91 -40.30 5.75
N ALA A 177 12.41 -41.49 6.07
CA ALA A 177 11.99 -42.74 5.45
C ALA A 177 10.50 -43.06 5.67
N VAL A 178 9.91 -43.68 4.64
CA VAL A 178 8.55 -44.24 4.64
C VAL A 178 8.53 -45.56 3.89
N GLU A 179 7.62 -46.45 4.29
CA GLU A 179 7.46 -47.77 3.68
C GLU A 179 6.27 -47.78 2.71
N PRO A 180 6.34 -48.52 1.58
CA PRO A 180 5.19 -48.69 0.70
C PRO A 180 3.99 -49.27 1.45
N GLY A 181 2.83 -48.63 1.32
CA GLY A 181 1.58 -48.98 2.01
C GLY A 181 1.47 -48.42 3.43
N GLN A 182 2.48 -47.73 3.95
CA GLN A 182 2.45 -47.17 5.30
C GLN A 182 1.28 -46.18 5.48
N ARG A 183 0.57 -46.31 6.60
CA ARG A 183 -0.41 -45.32 7.07
C ARG A 183 0.27 -44.43 8.12
N ILE A 184 0.19 -43.12 7.91
CA ILE A 184 0.90 -42.12 8.71
C ILE A 184 -0.14 -41.17 9.30
N GLU A 185 -0.31 -41.20 10.62
CA GLU A 185 -1.18 -40.26 11.30
C GLU A 185 -0.52 -38.87 11.39
N ALA A 186 -1.29 -37.86 11.05
CA ALA A 186 -0.95 -36.46 11.11
C ALA A 186 -1.90 -35.75 12.07
N ALA A 187 -1.63 -35.89 13.37
CA ALA A 187 -2.35 -35.19 14.41
C ALA A 187 -2.13 -33.66 14.29
N LEU A 188 -3.14 -32.96 13.80
CA LEU A 188 -3.19 -31.51 13.67
C LEU A 188 -3.66 -30.90 15.00
N SER A 189 -2.90 -29.96 15.54
CA SER A 189 -3.30 -29.17 16.70
C SER A 189 -4.03 -27.90 16.27
N LYS A 190 -5.15 -27.54 16.93
CA LYS A 190 -5.79 -26.24 16.73
C LYS A 190 -4.86 -25.11 17.11
N ARG A 191 -4.78 -24.10 16.26
CA ARG A 191 -3.96 -22.89 16.42
C ARG A 191 -4.86 -21.70 16.73
N VAL A 192 -4.47 -20.89 17.71
CA VAL A 192 -5.18 -19.66 18.06
C VAL A 192 -4.47 -18.48 17.43
N LEU A 193 -5.21 -17.62 16.72
CA LEU A 193 -4.66 -16.40 16.14
C LEU A 193 -5.00 -15.21 17.05
N ILE A 194 -3.99 -14.57 17.64
CA ILE A 194 -4.18 -13.39 18.49
C ILE A 194 -3.75 -12.15 17.70
N THR A 195 -4.70 -11.29 17.35
CA THR A 195 -4.46 -10.03 16.65
C THR A 195 -4.67 -8.86 17.60
N VAL A 196 -3.65 -8.03 17.78
CA VAL A 196 -3.65 -6.87 18.67
C VAL A 196 -3.44 -5.59 17.87
N ALA A 197 -4.37 -4.65 17.95
CA ALA A 197 -4.25 -3.31 17.38
C ALA A 197 -4.12 -2.27 18.52
N ALA A 198 -2.92 -1.71 18.71
CA ALA A 198 -2.64 -0.62 19.63
C ALA A 198 -2.67 0.73 18.89
N LEU A 199 -3.62 1.59 19.25
CA LEU A 199 -3.97 2.81 18.53
C LEU A 199 -3.91 4.04 19.44
N ALA A 200 -3.67 5.21 18.87
CA ALA A 200 -3.93 6.51 19.47
C ALA A 200 -5.06 7.22 18.72
N GLU A 201 -5.70 8.20 19.34
CA GLU A 201 -6.68 9.09 18.70
C GLU A 201 -6.48 10.52 19.17
N GLU A 202 -6.25 11.44 18.24
CA GLU A 202 -6.05 12.89 18.48
C GLU A 202 -6.81 13.72 17.43
N TYR A 203 -7.69 14.63 17.86
CA TYR A 203 -8.46 15.55 17.01
C TYR A 203 -9.33 14.90 15.92
N GLY A 204 -9.88 13.72 16.22
CA GLY A 204 -10.75 12.94 15.33
C GLY A 204 -9.97 12.09 14.32
N GLN A 205 -8.75 11.66 14.66
CA GLN A 205 -7.87 10.86 13.81
C GLN A 205 -7.26 9.71 14.61
N ALA A 206 -7.57 8.47 14.21
CA ALA A 206 -6.87 7.29 14.71
C ALA A 206 -5.50 7.13 14.03
N SER A 207 -4.51 6.62 14.77
CA SER A 207 -3.17 6.27 14.28
C SER A 207 -2.58 5.08 15.03
N GLY A 208 -1.86 4.21 14.33
CA GLY A 208 -1.09 3.13 14.92
C GLY A 208 -0.03 3.59 15.93
N ILE A 209 0.15 2.83 17.01
CA ILE A 209 1.28 3.00 17.94
C ILE A 209 2.27 1.86 17.73
N ALA A 210 3.40 2.16 17.11
CA ALA A 210 4.48 1.19 16.89
C ALA A 210 5.25 0.87 18.17
N GLY A 211 5.75 -0.36 18.27
CA GLY A 211 6.62 -0.79 19.37
C GLY A 211 5.93 -1.10 20.70
N VAL A 212 4.59 -1.06 20.77
CA VAL A 212 3.83 -1.47 21.97
C VAL A 212 4.14 -2.93 22.24
N THR A 213 4.66 -3.22 23.43
CA THR A 213 5.09 -4.57 23.79
C THR A 213 3.89 -5.37 24.26
N VAL A 214 3.65 -6.51 23.63
CA VAL A 214 2.51 -7.39 23.91
C VAL A 214 3.02 -8.66 24.59
N SER A 215 2.39 -9.03 25.69
CA SER A 215 2.73 -10.22 26.48
C SER A 215 1.50 -11.06 26.80
N LEU A 216 1.65 -12.38 26.75
CA LEU A 216 0.64 -13.37 27.11
C LEU A 216 1.13 -14.14 28.33
N ASN A 217 0.33 -14.17 29.41
CA ASN A 217 0.70 -14.76 30.71
C ASN A 217 2.10 -14.29 31.19
N ASN A 218 2.35 -12.98 31.10
CA ASN A 218 3.62 -12.29 31.38
C ASN A 218 4.81 -12.62 30.46
N LYS A 219 4.70 -13.58 29.52
CA LYS A 219 5.71 -13.82 28.49
C LYS A 219 5.52 -12.87 27.31
N GLN A 220 6.54 -12.11 26.93
CA GLN A 220 6.47 -11.26 25.73
C GLN A 220 6.30 -12.13 24.48
N ILE A 221 5.28 -11.82 23.67
CA ILE A 221 4.97 -12.52 22.41
C ILE A 221 5.34 -11.69 21.16
N GLY A 222 5.47 -10.36 21.30
CA GLY A 222 5.87 -9.51 20.20
C GLY A 222 5.82 -8.02 20.52
N ARG A 223 5.97 -7.20 19.47
CA ARG A 223 5.74 -5.76 19.48
C ARG A 223 4.91 -5.37 18.27
N THR A 224 4.10 -4.33 18.40
CA THR A 224 3.30 -3.81 17.29
C THR A 224 4.17 -3.16 16.20
N ASP A 225 3.71 -3.28 14.96
CA ASP A 225 4.34 -2.74 13.75
C ASP A 225 4.09 -1.24 13.55
N ALA A 226 4.46 -0.69 12.39
CA ALA A 226 4.24 0.72 12.05
C ALA A 226 2.75 1.14 11.98
N LYS A 227 1.82 0.20 11.81
CA LYS A 227 0.36 0.42 11.85
C LYS A 227 -0.22 0.24 13.25
N GLY A 228 0.60 -0.16 14.23
CA GLY A 228 0.15 -0.49 15.58
C GLY A 228 -0.41 -1.91 15.71
N GLU A 229 -0.16 -2.79 14.74
CA GLU A 229 -0.72 -4.14 14.67
C GLU A 229 0.33 -5.20 15.06
N LEU A 230 -0.10 -6.24 15.76
CA LEU A 230 0.66 -7.47 16.00
C LEU A 230 -0.28 -8.66 15.79
N THR A 231 0.09 -9.57 14.92
CA THR A 231 -0.54 -10.90 14.83
C THR A 231 0.41 -11.94 15.37
N TYR A 232 -0.04 -12.70 16.38
CA TYR A 232 0.72 -13.78 17.01
C TYR A 232 -0.07 -15.07 16.94
N SER A 233 0.56 -16.15 16.50
CA SER A 233 -0.05 -17.48 16.49
C SER A 233 0.38 -18.26 17.74
N TYR A 234 -0.61 -18.75 18.48
CA TYR A 234 -0.44 -19.54 19.69
C TYR A 234 -0.76 -21.02 19.41
N ASP A 235 0.26 -21.87 19.60
CA ASP A 235 0.23 -23.30 19.29
C ASP A 235 0.09 -24.18 20.56
N GLY A 236 -0.42 -23.61 21.66
CA GLY A 236 -0.65 -24.31 22.93
C GLY A 236 -2.10 -24.71 23.16
N GLU A 237 -2.44 -25.06 24.41
CA GLU A 237 -3.78 -25.54 24.76
C GLU A 237 -4.89 -24.50 24.54
N THR A 238 -5.90 -24.87 23.75
CA THR A 238 -7.04 -24.02 23.41
C THR A 238 -8.14 -24.04 24.47
N GLY A 239 -9.07 -23.08 24.42
CA GLY A 239 -10.19 -22.93 25.35
C GLY A 239 -9.82 -22.40 26.75
N LYS A 240 -8.53 -22.35 27.09
CA LYS A 240 -8.06 -21.79 28.37
C LYS A 240 -8.07 -20.25 28.37
N LYS A 241 -8.36 -19.66 29.53
CA LYS A 241 -8.19 -18.22 29.74
C LYS A 241 -6.72 -17.86 29.97
N ALA A 242 -6.28 -16.77 29.38
CA ALA A 242 -4.96 -16.20 29.55
C ALA A 242 -5.03 -14.69 29.84
N GLN A 243 -4.00 -14.14 30.50
CA GLN A 243 -3.84 -12.71 30.70
C GLN A 243 -3.05 -12.12 29.53
N LEU A 244 -3.70 -11.27 28.74
CA LEU A 244 -3.03 -10.44 27.73
C LEU A 244 -2.66 -9.10 28.39
N SER A 245 -1.44 -8.63 28.14
CA SER A 245 -0.98 -7.32 28.59
C SER A 245 -0.26 -6.55 27.48
N LEU A 246 -0.51 -5.25 27.43
CA LEU A 246 0.06 -4.30 26.47
C LEU A 246 0.81 -3.23 27.26
N ASN A 247 2.09 -3.02 26.96
CA ASN A 247 2.91 -1.95 27.53
C ASN A 247 3.23 -0.92 26.44
N ALA A 248 2.67 0.28 26.61
CA ALA A 248 2.76 1.41 25.69
C ALA A 248 3.51 2.56 26.38
N SER A 249 4.84 2.46 26.44
CA SER A 249 5.68 3.51 27.01
C SER A 249 5.42 4.87 26.34
N GLY A 250 5.45 5.94 27.12
CA GLY A 250 5.07 7.30 26.67
C GLY A 250 3.58 7.50 26.42
N HIS A 251 2.72 6.54 26.75
CA HIS A 251 1.27 6.63 26.57
C HIS A 251 0.50 6.29 27.86
N ILE A 252 -0.82 6.51 27.82
CA ILE A 252 -1.74 6.42 28.94
C ILE A 252 -2.91 5.50 28.55
N PRO A 253 -3.21 4.46 29.36
CA PRO A 253 -2.41 3.98 30.49
C PRO A 253 -1.08 3.34 29.99
N PRO A 254 0.05 3.49 30.71
CA PRO A 254 1.34 2.95 30.27
C PRO A 254 1.36 1.42 30.21
N THR A 255 0.48 0.76 30.96
CA THR A 255 0.21 -0.68 30.85
C THR A 255 -1.29 -0.90 30.91
N TRP A 256 -1.79 -1.76 30.02
CA TRP A 256 -3.16 -2.27 30.06
C TRP A 256 -3.16 -3.80 30.12
N LYS A 257 -4.17 -4.38 30.77
CA LYS A 257 -4.32 -5.82 30.96
C LYS A 257 -5.76 -6.24 30.73
N THR A 258 -5.96 -7.42 30.15
CA THR A 258 -7.27 -8.07 30.03
C THR A 258 -7.14 -9.59 30.14
N SER A 259 -8.25 -10.30 30.30
CA SER A 259 -8.30 -11.75 30.14
C SER A 259 -8.95 -12.09 28.79
N ILE A 260 -8.31 -12.97 28.04
CA ILE A 260 -8.81 -13.52 26.77
C ILE A 260 -9.00 -15.03 26.90
N THR A 261 -9.92 -15.62 26.15
CA THR A 261 -10.00 -17.07 25.93
C THR A 261 -9.15 -17.41 24.70
N LEU A 262 -8.28 -18.41 24.82
CA LEU A 262 -7.40 -18.83 23.73
C LEU A 262 -8.13 -19.82 22.82
N GLU A 263 -9.00 -19.33 21.95
CA GLU A 263 -9.79 -20.17 21.05
C GLU A 263 -10.07 -19.43 19.73
N GLY A 264 -9.90 -20.11 18.60
CA GLY A 264 -10.12 -19.53 17.26
C GLY A 264 -9.31 -18.28 16.99
N GLU A 265 -9.99 -17.20 16.58
CA GLU A 265 -9.39 -15.89 16.37
C GLU A 265 -9.76 -14.93 17.52
N VAL A 266 -8.74 -14.30 18.10
CA VAL A 266 -8.87 -13.35 19.21
C VAL A 266 -8.38 -11.97 18.75
N ALA A 267 -9.31 -11.13 18.31
CA ALA A 267 -9.02 -9.75 17.94
C ALA A 267 -9.17 -8.81 19.16
N ILE A 268 -8.15 -8.00 19.44
CA ILE A 268 -8.14 -7.01 20.53
C ILE A 268 -7.70 -5.66 19.98
N GLN A 269 -8.59 -4.68 20.03
CA GLN A 269 -8.27 -3.28 19.73
C GLN A 269 -8.18 -2.47 21.03
N ARG A 270 -7.08 -1.72 21.21
CA ARG A 270 -6.87 -0.90 22.40
C ARG A 270 -6.34 0.48 22.06
N TYR A 271 -7.02 1.50 22.57
CA TYR A 271 -6.57 2.88 22.48
C TYR A 271 -5.72 3.29 23.68
N PHE A 272 -4.70 4.11 23.39
CA PHE A 272 -3.83 4.78 24.35
C PHE A 272 -3.62 6.23 23.91
N TYR A 273 -3.45 7.15 24.86
CA TYR A 273 -3.23 8.57 24.57
C TYR A 273 -1.81 8.97 24.98
N PRO A 274 -1.11 9.86 24.25
CA PRO A 274 0.26 10.21 24.58
C PRO A 274 0.32 10.91 25.95
N SER A 275 1.33 10.59 26.75
CA SER A 275 1.48 11.18 28.08
C SER A 275 1.72 12.69 28.02
N THR A 276 2.44 13.13 26.99
CA THR A 276 2.61 14.53 26.59
C THR A 276 1.82 14.78 25.31
N PRO A 277 0.78 15.64 25.31
CA PRO A 277 0.01 15.95 24.10
C PRO A 277 0.90 16.52 23.00
N LYS A 278 0.67 16.11 21.75
CA LYS A 278 1.46 16.58 20.61
C LYS A 278 1.04 18.01 20.23
N PRO A 279 1.98 18.88 19.82
CA PRO A 279 1.65 20.19 19.31
C PRO A 279 0.90 20.08 17.97
N ILE A 280 -0.10 20.94 17.78
CA ILE A 280 -0.85 21.07 16.53
C ILE A 280 0.11 21.56 15.45
N ARG A 281 0.32 20.77 14.39
CA ARG A 281 1.14 21.19 13.25
C ARG A 281 0.32 22.18 12.43
N ALA A 282 0.66 23.44 12.54
CA ALA A 282 -0.06 24.53 11.93
C ALA A 282 0.81 25.22 10.88
N GLY A 283 0.23 25.50 9.72
CA GLY A 283 0.93 26.22 8.65
C GLY A 283 0.08 27.39 8.17
N ILE A 284 0.72 28.55 8.05
CA ILE A 284 0.13 29.71 7.37
C ILE A 284 0.27 29.43 5.87
N TYR A 285 -0.86 29.26 5.17
CA TYR A 285 -0.82 29.01 3.73
C TYR A 285 -0.36 30.28 3.01
N ARG A 286 -1.19 31.33 3.05
CA ARG A 286 -0.96 32.70 2.54
C ARG A 286 -1.95 33.71 3.12
N PHE A 287 -1.62 34.99 3.03
CA PHE A 287 -2.52 36.14 3.11
C PHE A 287 -2.71 36.77 1.72
N ILE A 288 -3.90 37.31 1.43
CA ILE A 288 -4.24 37.92 0.12
C ILE A 288 -4.96 39.27 0.23
N SER A 289 -4.79 40.14 -0.77
CA SER A 289 -5.48 41.45 -0.82
C SER A 289 -6.96 41.29 -1.16
N ASN A 290 -7.85 41.85 -0.33
CA ASN A 290 -9.27 42.06 -0.66
C ASN A 290 -9.56 43.52 -1.06
N THR A 291 -8.52 44.30 -1.37
CA THR A 291 -8.66 45.69 -1.86
C THR A 291 -8.25 45.76 -3.33
N PRO A 292 -9.18 46.04 -4.26
CA PRO A 292 -8.87 46.19 -5.66
C PRO A 292 -7.79 47.26 -5.90
N ASN A 293 -6.70 46.88 -6.57
CA ASN A 293 -5.61 47.76 -7.02
C ASN A 293 -4.73 48.37 -5.92
N ALA A 294 -4.80 47.90 -4.68
CA ALA A 294 -3.78 48.21 -3.69
C ALA A 294 -2.57 47.27 -3.90
N ASP A 295 -1.36 47.82 -4.09
CA ASP A 295 -0.16 47.01 -3.87
C ASP A 295 -0.01 46.77 -2.38
N MET A 296 -0.15 45.51 -2.00
CA MET A 296 -0.14 45.03 -0.62
C MET A 296 0.99 44.02 -0.40
N LYS A 297 1.85 43.75 -1.39
CA LYS A 297 2.80 42.61 -1.35
C LYS A 297 3.67 42.58 -0.10
N GLU A 298 4.24 43.73 0.28
CA GLU A 298 5.06 43.84 1.49
C GLU A 298 4.23 43.67 2.77
N ILE A 299 3.01 44.20 2.79
CA ILE A 299 2.10 44.14 3.95
C ILE A 299 1.58 42.71 4.17
N LEU A 300 1.31 41.96 3.10
CA LEU A 300 0.93 40.54 3.16
C LEU A 300 2.08 39.72 3.75
N ALA A 301 3.29 39.87 3.22
CA ALA A 301 4.49 39.19 3.72
C ALA A 301 4.83 39.58 5.17
N GLN A 302 4.70 40.86 5.53
CA GLN A 302 4.90 41.35 6.89
C GLN A 302 3.86 40.74 7.85
N THR A 303 2.60 40.61 7.42
CA THR A 303 1.52 40.03 8.24
C THR A 303 1.71 38.53 8.43
N GLU A 304 2.10 37.79 7.37
CA GLU A 304 2.48 36.38 7.46
C GLU A 304 3.62 36.17 8.46
N ALA A 305 4.71 36.94 8.32
CA ALA A 305 5.88 36.86 9.20
C ALA A 305 5.55 37.25 10.65
N ALA A 306 4.78 38.31 10.86
CA ALA A 306 4.33 38.73 12.19
C ALA A 306 3.44 37.67 12.84
N LEU A 307 2.49 37.09 12.11
CA LEU A 307 1.62 36.03 12.64
C LEU A 307 2.41 34.75 12.94
N ALA A 308 3.31 34.31 12.07
CA ALA A 308 4.20 33.17 12.34
C ALA A 308 5.01 33.40 13.63
N ALA A 309 5.63 34.57 13.74
CA ALA A 309 6.45 34.96 14.87
C ALA A 309 5.67 35.14 16.19
N GLN A 310 4.35 35.28 16.18
CA GLN A 310 3.54 35.26 17.41
C GLN A 310 2.93 33.87 17.68
N LEU A 311 2.40 33.20 16.66
CA LEU A 311 1.72 31.91 16.78
C LEU A 311 2.68 30.82 17.27
N PHE A 312 3.85 30.69 16.64
CA PHE A 312 4.80 29.61 16.90
C PHE A 312 5.71 29.83 18.12
N LYS A 313 5.54 30.95 18.86
CA LYS A 313 6.07 31.09 20.22
C LYS A 313 5.34 30.20 21.24
N ASN A 314 4.14 29.72 20.91
CA ASN A 314 3.31 28.93 21.82
C ASN A 314 3.54 27.45 21.53
N SER A 315 4.07 26.71 22.50
CA SER A 315 4.48 25.31 22.35
C SER A 315 3.35 24.33 21.99
N CYS A 316 2.08 24.74 22.11
CA CYS A 316 0.93 24.00 21.62
C CYS A 316 0.78 23.99 20.09
N PHE A 317 1.50 24.86 19.37
CA PHE A 317 1.58 24.91 17.91
C PHE A 317 3.00 24.60 17.44
N ARG A 318 3.12 23.80 16.38
CA ARG A 318 4.37 23.51 15.68
C ARG A 318 4.26 24.02 14.25
N GLU A 319 5.26 24.77 13.80
CA GLU A 319 5.26 25.30 12.44
C GLU A 319 5.37 24.21 11.38
N VAL A 320 4.50 24.30 10.37
CA VAL A 320 4.70 23.74 9.03
C VAL A 320 5.09 24.90 8.11
N PRO A 321 6.34 24.97 7.60
CA PRO A 321 6.79 26.09 6.78
C PRO A 321 5.90 26.28 5.55
N SER A 322 5.52 27.54 5.24
CA SER A 322 4.55 27.85 4.18
C SER A 322 4.95 27.29 2.81
N LYS A 323 6.25 27.28 2.47
CA LYS A 323 6.76 26.66 1.22
C LYS A 323 6.49 25.15 1.18
N THR A 324 6.71 24.44 2.29
CA THR A 324 6.43 23.00 2.41
C THR A 324 4.93 22.73 2.33
N LEU A 325 4.12 23.53 3.02
CA LEU A 325 2.66 23.41 2.98
C LEU A 325 2.11 23.61 1.56
N GLN A 326 2.55 24.65 0.85
CA GLN A 326 2.13 24.93 -0.53
C GLN A 326 2.55 23.80 -1.50
N ALA A 327 3.77 23.27 -1.37
CA ALA A 327 4.24 22.14 -2.18
C ALA A 327 3.44 20.84 -1.92
N ASP A 328 3.13 20.53 -0.65
CA ASP A 328 2.37 19.34 -0.28
C ASP A 328 0.88 19.46 -0.67
N ILE A 329 0.27 20.64 -0.59
CA ILE A 329 -1.08 20.91 -1.11
C ILE A 329 -1.12 20.69 -2.63
N LYS A 330 -0.12 21.22 -3.38
CA LYS A 330 -0.01 20.99 -4.83
C LYS A 330 0.16 19.51 -5.16
N ARG A 331 1.03 18.79 -4.42
CA ARG A 331 1.22 17.33 -4.60
C ARG A 331 -0.07 16.54 -4.29
N ALA A 332 -0.85 16.97 -3.31
CA ALA A 332 -2.13 16.35 -2.95
C ALA A 332 -3.29 16.70 -3.91
N ARG A 333 -3.09 17.62 -4.87
CA ARG A 333 -4.11 18.13 -5.80
C ARG A 333 -5.38 18.60 -5.06
N LEU A 334 -5.19 19.49 -4.08
CA LEU A 334 -6.28 20.05 -3.27
C LEU A 334 -6.39 21.56 -3.51
N GLY A 335 -7.51 21.99 -4.09
CA GLY A 335 -7.89 23.41 -4.11
C GLY A 335 -8.28 23.92 -2.71
N ILE A 336 -8.20 25.25 -2.51
CA ILE A 336 -8.53 25.89 -1.23
C ILE A 336 -10.02 25.75 -0.88
N GLU A 337 -10.89 25.78 -1.90
CA GLU A 337 -12.33 25.51 -1.77
C GLU A 337 -12.57 24.10 -1.20
N LYS A 338 -11.97 23.04 -1.76
CA LYS A 338 -12.02 21.68 -1.21
C LYS A 338 -11.46 21.59 0.23
N ILE A 339 -10.34 22.25 0.52
CA ILE A 339 -9.73 22.30 1.86
C ILE A 339 -10.68 22.92 2.90
N THR A 340 -11.40 23.98 2.52
CA THR A 340 -12.28 24.72 3.44
C THR A 340 -13.70 24.13 3.54
N ALA A 341 -14.20 23.48 2.48
CA ALA A 341 -15.53 22.86 2.44
C ALA A 341 -15.57 21.41 2.91
N LYS A 342 -14.53 20.60 2.60
CA LYS A 342 -14.48 19.15 2.88
C LYS A 342 -13.30 18.73 3.77
N GLY A 343 -12.34 19.61 4.00
CA GLY A 343 -11.11 19.28 4.73
C GLY A 343 -10.12 18.45 3.91
N TRP A 344 -9.10 17.94 4.61
CA TRP A 344 -8.00 17.16 4.04
C TRP A 344 -7.63 15.93 4.89
N ARG A 345 -8.45 15.56 5.88
CA ARG A 345 -8.20 14.44 6.80
C ARG A 345 -7.94 13.12 6.05
N GLU A 346 -8.78 12.81 5.06
CA GLU A 346 -8.67 11.58 4.25
C GLU A 346 -7.67 11.71 3.09
N THR A 347 -6.64 12.55 3.23
CA THR A 347 -5.66 12.83 2.16
C THR A 347 -4.23 12.74 2.70
N PRO A 348 -3.21 12.53 1.84
CA PRO A 348 -1.81 12.51 2.27
C PRO A 348 -1.37 13.76 3.05
N LEU A 349 -1.99 14.93 2.79
CA LEU A 349 -1.71 16.20 3.45
C LEU A 349 -1.94 16.16 4.98
N ARG A 350 -2.81 15.26 5.48
CA ARG A 350 -3.02 15.01 6.91
C ARG A 350 -1.74 14.59 7.64
N LYS A 351 -0.79 13.99 6.92
CA LYS A 351 0.55 13.62 7.44
C LYS A 351 1.49 14.83 7.56
N THR A 352 1.19 15.96 6.93
CA THR A 352 1.99 17.19 7.01
C THR A 352 1.41 18.17 8.03
N VAL A 353 0.11 18.48 7.94
CA VAL A 353 -0.52 19.61 8.66
C VAL A 353 -1.86 19.22 9.31
N ASP A 354 -2.09 19.73 10.53
CA ASP A 354 -3.30 19.54 11.34
C ASP A 354 -4.24 20.75 11.26
N MET A 355 -3.67 21.97 11.14
CA MET A 355 -4.39 23.24 11.02
C MET A 355 -3.80 24.11 9.90
N ILE A 356 -4.65 24.59 8.99
CA ILE A 356 -4.26 25.54 7.93
C ILE A 356 -4.82 26.91 8.28
N VAL A 357 -3.95 27.92 8.21
CA VAL A 357 -4.32 29.33 8.40
C VAL A 357 -4.41 30.00 7.03
N LEU A 358 -5.55 30.65 6.77
CA LEU A 358 -5.82 31.44 5.57
C LEU A 358 -6.13 32.87 5.98
N GLY A 359 -5.50 33.85 5.35
CA GLY A 359 -5.66 35.25 5.71
C GLY A 359 -6.09 36.14 4.55
N SER A 360 -6.70 37.27 4.86
CA SER A 360 -6.97 38.32 3.88
C SER A 360 -6.87 39.71 4.50
N ILE A 361 -6.38 40.68 3.72
CA ILE A 361 -6.20 42.06 4.16
C ILE A 361 -6.97 42.99 3.22
N ALA A 362 -7.89 43.76 3.79
CA ALA A 362 -8.46 44.94 3.14
C ALA A 362 -7.79 46.21 3.70
N ARG A 363 -7.78 47.28 2.90
CA ARG A 363 -7.38 48.63 3.27
C ARG A 363 -8.58 49.57 3.10
N ASP A 364 -8.83 50.40 4.11
CA ASP A 364 -9.85 51.43 4.13
C ASP A 364 -9.30 52.78 4.63
N ASP A 365 -10.18 53.74 4.88
CA ASP A 365 -9.87 55.08 5.42
C ASP A 365 -9.22 55.04 6.81
N LYS A 366 -9.35 53.93 7.54
CA LYS A 366 -8.91 53.73 8.93
C LYS A 366 -7.75 52.72 9.03
N GLY A 367 -7.08 52.43 7.91
CA GLY A 367 -5.89 51.59 7.85
C GLY A 367 -6.15 50.23 7.22
N LEU A 368 -5.75 49.16 7.92
CA LEU A 368 -5.81 47.77 7.46
C LEU A 368 -6.83 46.98 8.28
N VAL A 369 -7.62 46.17 7.60
CA VAL A 369 -8.55 45.18 8.18
C VAL A 369 -8.04 43.80 7.80
N ILE A 370 -7.62 43.03 8.81
CA ILE A 370 -6.96 41.73 8.65
C ILE A 370 -7.94 40.64 9.11
N GLU A 371 -8.46 39.85 8.17
CA GLU A 371 -9.21 38.63 8.43
C GLU A 371 -8.24 37.44 8.51
N THR A 372 -8.33 36.59 9.54
CA THR A 372 -7.52 35.37 9.69
C THR A 372 -8.38 34.18 10.10
N LYS A 373 -8.39 33.14 9.26
CA LYS A 373 -9.20 31.92 9.43
C LYS A 373 -8.35 30.73 9.80
N PHE A 374 -8.82 29.96 10.79
CA PHE A 374 -8.16 28.77 11.29
C PHE A 374 -9.01 27.53 10.99
N TYR A 375 -8.60 26.75 9.99
CA TYR A 375 -9.27 25.51 9.59
C TYR A 375 -8.54 24.30 10.17
N THR A 376 -9.28 23.33 10.71
CA THR A 376 -8.75 22.00 11.06
C THR A 376 -8.81 21.04 9.88
N SER A 377 -8.05 19.94 9.96
CA SER A 377 -8.03 18.90 8.93
C SER A 377 -9.39 18.31 8.51
N GLY A 378 -10.43 18.41 9.35
CA GLY A 378 -11.80 18.05 8.99
C GLY A 378 -12.59 19.12 8.23
N GLY A 379 -11.96 20.22 7.79
CA GLY A 379 -12.62 21.35 7.13
C GLY A 379 -13.33 22.33 8.09
N LYS A 380 -13.42 22.00 9.39
CA LYS A 380 -14.07 22.87 10.38
C LYS A 380 -13.25 24.15 10.61
N LEU A 381 -13.89 25.29 10.34
CA LEU A 381 -13.46 26.63 10.77
C LEU A 381 -13.62 26.77 12.29
N ILE A 382 -12.52 26.98 13.01
CA ILE A 382 -12.48 27.13 14.47
C ILE A 382 -12.67 28.59 14.88
N LEU A 383 -12.08 29.50 14.12
CA LEU A 383 -12.13 30.94 14.33
C LEU A 383 -11.90 31.65 12.99
N SER A 384 -12.66 32.72 12.75
CA SER A 384 -12.33 33.75 11.77
C SER A 384 -12.11 35.06 12.52
N GLN A 385 -10.88 35.43 12.86
CA GLN A 385 -10.60 36.68 13.55
C GLN A 385 -10.61 37.85 12.56
N LEU A 386 -11.21 38.98 12.93
CA LEU A 386 -11.10 40.24 12.19
C LEU A 386 -10.44 41.27 13.11
N THR A 387 -9.25 41.74 12.75
CA THR A 387 -8.45 42.66 13.57
C THR A 387 -7.99 43.85 12.73
N ARG A 388 -7.96 45.04 13.33
CA ARG A 388 -7.59 46.29 12.65
C ARG A 388 -6.17 46.74 13.01
N ALA A 389 -5.38 47.12 12.02
CA ALA A 389 -4.08 47.77 12.18
C ALA A 389 -4.13 49.16 11.53
N ARG A 390 -3.90 50.24 12.27
CA ARG A 390 -3.99 51.62 11.75
C ARG A 390 -2.92 51.90 10.69
N SER A 391 -1.74 51.29 10.85
CA SER A 391 -0.59 51.39 9.95
C SER A 391 0.10 50.03 9.80
N ALA A 392 1.07 49.94 8.88
CA ALA A 392 1.95 48.78 8.79
C ALA A 392 2.76 48.53 10.08
N GLY A 393 3.01 49.57 10.89
CA GLY A 393 3.67 49.43 12.20
C GLY A 393 2.82 48.69 13.24
N ASP A 394 1.49 48.79 13.16
CA ASP A 394 0.57 48.14 14.11
C ASP A 394 0.35 46.62 13.81
N ILE A 395 0.86 46.09 12.69
CA ILE A 395 0.66 44.69 12.26
C ILE A 395 1.14 43.67 13.31
N ASN A 396 2.24 43.97 14.02
CA ASN A 396 2.73 43.10 15.11
C ASN A 396 1.76 43.01 16.31
N SER A 397 1.04 44.10 16.59
CA SER A 397 0.00 44.12 17.63
C SER A 397 -1.22 43.34 17.18
N ALA A 398 -1.64 43.51 15.92
CA ALA A 398 -2.73 42.72 15.33
C ALA A 398 -2.43 41.21 15.33
N ALA A 399 -1.22 40.81 14.92
CA ALA A 399 -0.77 39.42 14.95
C ALA A 399 -0.80 38.80 16.37
N LYS A 400 -0.48 39.60 17.40
CA LYS A 400 -0.54 39.18 18.81
C LYS A 400 -2.00 38.98 19.28
N GLU A 401 -2.91 39.86 18.88
CA GLU A 401 -4.35 39.74 19.15
C GLU A 401 -4.95 38.50 18.46
N ILE A 402 -4.68 38.31 17.17
CA ILE A 402 -5.09 37.13 16.40
C ILE A 402 -4.59 35.84 17.05
N THR A 403 -3.33 35.84 17.51
CA THR A 403 -2.74 34.70 18.23
C THR A 403 -3.42 34.44 19.57
N ALA A 404 -3.76 35.49 20.33
CA ALA A 404 -4.50 35.35 21.59
C ALA A 404 -5.90 34.77 21.36
N ALA A 405 -6.63 35.29 20.37
CA ALA A 405 -7.97 34.84 20.02
C ALA A 405 -8.02 33.35 19.62
N VAL A 406 -7.10 32.87 18.77
CA VAL A 406 -7.06 31.43 18.44
C VAL A 406 -6.66 30.57 19.65
N LEU A 407 -5.71 31.02 20.47
CA LEU A 407 -5.34 30.32 21.71
C LEU A 407 -6.48 30.25 22.74
N GLU A 408 -7.45 31.15 22.69
CA GLU A 408 -8.64 31.16 23.55
C GLU A 408 -9.80 30.35 22.95
N ARG A 409 -9.95 30.31 21.62
CA ARG A 409 -11.06 29.61 20.93
C ARG A 409 -10.73 28.18 20.47
N PHE A 410 -9.47 27.74 20.47
CA PHE A 410 -9.10 26.39 20.01
C PHE A 410 -9.54 25.29 21.02
N PRO A 411 -10.26 24.23 20.62
CA PRO A 411 -10.72 23.19 21.55
C PRO A 411 -9.59 22.20 21.88
N PHE A 412 -8.60 22.63 22.68
CA PHE A 412 -7.47 21.79 23.05
C PHE A 412 -7.91 20.51 23.79
N GLU A 413 -7.36 19.38 23.35
CA GLU A 413 -7.62 18.06 23.88
C GLU A 413 -6.51 17.62 24.83
N GLY A 414 -6.90 17.15 26.01
CA GLY A 414 -6.04 16.49 26.98
C GLY A 414 -6.61 15.15 27.41
N THR A 415 -5.92 14.49 28.34
CA THR A 415 -6.27 13.18 28.89
C THR A 415 -6.20 13.24 30.42
N VAL A 416 -7.11 12.56 31.11
CA VAL A 416 -7.03 12.33 32.56
C VAL A 416 -5.89 11.35 32.85
N VAL A 417 -4.87 11.80 33.57
CA VAL A 417 -3.60 11.06 33.77
C VAL A 417 -3.41 10.52 35.18
N GLY A 418 -4.22 10.98 36.14
CA GLY A 418 -4.13 10.59 37.54
C GLY A 418 -5.27 11.19 38.37
N THR A 419 -5.38 10.72 39.61
CA THR A 419 -6.39 11.15 40.58
C THR A 419 -5.75 11.27 41.97
N GLU A 420 -6.16 12.28 42.74
CA GLU A 420 -5.70 12.52 44.11
C GLU A 420 -6.89 13.03 44.93
N GLY A 421 -7.47 12.16 45.77
CA GLY A 421 -8.82 12.39 46.31
C GLY A 421 -9.83 12.62 45.17
N ASP A 422 -10.66 13.66 45.31
CA ASP A 422 -11.68 14.05 44.33
C ASP A 422 -11.13 14.92 43.18
N ARG A 423 -9.80 15.06 43.07
CA ARG A 423 -9.12 15.86 42.02
C ARG A 423 -8.54 14.97 40.94
N TYR A 424 -8.80 15.36 39.70
CA TYR A 424 -8.30 14.70 38.49
C TYR A 424 -7.21 15.54 37.85
N ARG A 425 -6.07 14.90 37.52
CA ARG A 425 -4.98 15.53 36.79
C ARG A 425 -5.20 15.37 35.29
N VAL A 426 -5.15 16.47 34.54
CA VAL A 426 -5.19 16.48 33.07
C VAL A 426 -3.82 16.94 32.54
N ASN A 427 -3.32 16.35 31.45
CA ASN A 427 -2.00 16.67 30.86
C ASN A 427 -1.95 17.93 29.96
N ILE A 428 -2.88 18.87 30.14
CA ILE A 428 -2.82 20.20 29.55
C ILE A 428 -2.96 21.28 30.62
N GLY A 429 -2.17 22.35 30.48
CA GLY A 429 -1.96 23.41 31.48
C GLY A 429 -1.82 24.79 30.85
N LYS A 430 -1.10 25.72 31.50
CA LYS A 430 -0.95 27.11 31.05
C LYS A 430 -0.46 27.24 29.60
N SER A 431 0.41 26.33 29.13
CA SER A 431 0.90 26.26 27.74
C SER A 431 -0.22 26.13 26.70
N TYR A 432 -1.39 25.65 27.11
CA TYR A 432 -2.60 25.46 26.30
C TYR A 432 -3.72 26.45 26.69
N ARG A 433 -3.37 27.58 27.33
CA ARG A 433 -4.30 28.55 27.94
C ARG A 433 -5.35 27.89 28.85
N ILE A 434 -4.89 26.96 29.69
CA ILE A 434 -5.70 26.44 30.80
C ILE A 434 -5.41 27.27 32.05
N SER A 435 -6.46 27.76 32.71
CA SER A 435 -6.41 28.59 33.91
C SER A 435 -7.41 28.08 34.96
N ARG A 436 -7.40 28.67 36.17
CA ARG A 436 -8.43 28.38 37.17
C ARG A 436 -9.79 28.84 36.65
N GLY A 437 -10.77 27.95 36.66
CA GLY A 437 -12.10 28.18 36.09
C GLY A 437 -12.29 27.65 34.67
N THR A 438 -11.23 27.26 33.94
CA THR A 438 -11.37 26.55 32.67
C THR A 438 -12.13 25.23 32.89
N GLU A 439 -13.05 24.90 31.99
CA GLU A 439 -13.82 23.66 32.04
C GLU A 439 -13.45 22.70 30.91
N PHE A 440 -13.43 21.41 31.23
CA PHE A 440 -13.24 20.33 30.28
C PHE A 440 -14.53 19.51 30.16
N ALA A 441 -14.95 19.23 28.94
CA ALA A 441 -15.91 18.16 28.66
C ALA A 441 -15.17 16.81 28.69
N LEU A 442 -15.66 15.88 29.51
CA LEU A 442 -15.15 14.51 29.55
C LEU A 442 -15.81 13.69 28.45
N MET A 443 -14.99 13.08 27.59
CA MET A 443 -15.46 12.36 26.40
C MET A 443 -15.06 10.89 26.48
N ALA A 444 -16.05 10.01 26.65
CA ALA A 444 -15.86 8.57 26.60
C ALA A 444 -16.13 8.04 25.17
N PRO A 445 -15.37 7.06 24.67
CA PRO A 445 -15.64 6.45 23.38
C PRO A 445 -16.97 5.69 23.37
N ARG A 446 -17.63 5.67 22.22
CA ARG A 446 -18.67 4.71 21.85
C ARG A 446 -17.99 3.64 21.00
N LEU A 447 -18.13 2.38 21.40
CA LEU A 447 -17.65 1.26 20.61
C LEU A 447 -18.78 0.74 19.72
N ASP A 448 -18.46 0.33 18.50
CA ASP A 448 -19.36 -0.48 17.66
C ASP A 448 -19.31 -1.97 18.03
N GLU A 449 -20.07 -2.78 17.30
CA GLU A 449 -20.15 -4.24 17.46
C GLU A 449 -18.80 -4.95 17.27
N THR A 450 -17.83 -4.31 16.60
CA THR A 450 -16.46 -4.83 16.39
C THR A 450 -15.47 -4.32 17.45
N GLY A 451 -15.91 -3.48 18.39
CA GLY A 451 -15.05 -2.85 19.39
C GLY A 451 -14.28 -1.62 18.89
N LYS A 452 -14.56 -1.10 17.69
CA LYS A 452 -13.95 0.12 17.14
C LYS A 452 -14.66 1.37 17.65
N ILE A 453 -13.95 2.49 17.76
CA ILE A 453 -14.56 3.76 18.20
C ILE A 453 -15.40 4.32 17.05
N ALA A 454 -16.73 4.22 17.18
CA ALA A 454 -17.71 4.80 16.26
C ALA A 454 -18.02 6.28 16.57
N GLY A 455 -17.49 6.82 17.68
CA GLY A 455 -17.62 8.21 18.07
C GLY A 455 -17.37 8.41 19.56
N TYR A 456 -17.69 9.59 20.08
CA TYR A 456 -17.54 9.91 21.51
C TYR A 456 -18.87 10.42 22.10
N ARG A 457 -19.05 10.23 23.41
CA ARG A 457 -20.14 10.83 24.19
C ARG A 457 -19.57 11.62 25.35
N GLU A 458 -20.11 12.81 25.58
CA GLU A 458 -19.81 13.56 26.80
C GLU A 458 -20.40 12.81 28.01
N THR A 459 -19.57 12.50 29.01
CA THR A 459 -19.95 11.80 30.25
C THR A 459 -20.03 12.72 31.47
N GLY A 460 -19.44 13.91 31.40
CA GLY A 460 -19.46 14.89 32.48
C GLY A 460 -18.56 16.09 32.18
N ARG A 461 -18.36 16.96 33.19
CA ARG A 461 -17.50 18.13 33.12
C ARG A 461 -16.56 18.21 34.32
N LEU A 462 -15.33 18.61 34.06
CA LEU A 462 -14.32 18.96 35.07
C LEU A 462 -14.06 20.46 35.06
N LYS A 463 -13.81 21.05 36.22
CA LYS A 463 -13.47 22.47 36.38
C LYS A 463 -12.13 22.65 37.06
N VAL A 464 -11.21 23.33 36.37
CA VAL A 464 -9.83 23.50 36.81
C VAL A 464 -9.76 24.38 38.04
N LYS A 465 -9.15 23.86 39.10
CA LYS A 465 -8.91 24.57 40.37
C LYS A 465 -7.48 25.09 40.47
N LYS A 466 -6.51 24.38 39.87
CA LYS A 466 -5.09 24.75 39.79
C LYS A 466 -4.55 24.41 38.39
N SER A 467 -3.82 25.34 37.77
CA SER A 467 -3.12 25.09 36.50
C SER A 467 -1.61 25.13 36.71
N GLU A 468 -0.93 24.09 36.23
CA GLU A 468 0.52 23.95 36.11
C GLU A 468 0.90 24.22 34.63
N ASP A 469 2.17 24.23 34.26
CA ASP A 469 2.54 24.67 32.90
C ASP A 469 2.10 23.64 31.84
N ASN A 470 2.36 22.36 32.10
CA ASN A 470 2.02 21.22 31.23
C ASN A 470 0.97 20.28 31.85
N GLY A 471 0.12 20.79 32.73
CA GLY A 471 -0.98 20.03 33.33
C GLY A 471 -1.90 20.88 34.17
N SER A 472 -3.02 20.32 34.60
CA SER A 472 -3.98 21.00 35.47
C SER A 472 -4.66 20.00 36.40
N TRP A 473 -5.12 20.51 37.54
CA TRP A 473 -5.92 19.78 38.52
C TRP A 473 -7.34 20.33 38.51
N ALA A 474 -8.30 19.46 38.26
CA ALA A 474 -9.71 19.81 38.14
C ALA A 474 -10.57 18.91 39.04
N GLU A 475 -11.67 19.48 39.53
CA GLU A 475 -12.69 18.76 40.30
C GLU A 475 -13.93 18.57 39.41
N VAL A 476 -14.80 17.63 39.77
CA VAL A 476 -16.06 17.38 39.04
C VAL A 476 -17.00 18.57 39.21
N GLU A 477 -17.51 19.09 38.10
CA GLU A 477 -18.63 20.05 38.06
C GLU A 477 -19.95 19.32 37.79
N ASP A 478 -19.92 18.27 36.96
CA ASP A 478 -21.08 17.44 36.59
C ASP A 478 -20.61 16.04 36.15
N LEU A 479 -21.35 15.00 36.52
CA LEU A 479 -21.22 13.65 35.97
C LEU A 479 -22.60 13.09 35.66
N LYS A 480 -22.81 12.66 34.42
CA LYS A 480 -24.06 12.04 33.98
C LYS A 480 -24.28 10.72 34.74
N LYS A 481 -25.54 10.37 35.01
CA LYS A 481 -25.94 9.21 35.82
C LYS A 481 -25.18 7.93 35.43
N GLY A 482 -24.47 7.34 36.39
CA GLY A 482 -23.64 6.13 36.20
C GLY A 482 -22.25 6.38 35.61
N GLY A 483 -21.87 7.64 35.36
CA GLY A 483 -20.53 8.01 34.91
C GLY A 483 -19.46 7.75 35.96
N LYS A 484 -18.30 7.27 35.50
CA LYS A 484 -17.06 7.16 36.26
C LYS A 484 -15.94 7.78 35.41
N ILE A 485 -14.96 8.38 36.08
CA ILE A 485 -13.78 8.96 35.44
C ILE A 485 -12.63 7.96 35.57
N ASN A 486 -11.98 7.65 34.45
CA ASN A 486 -10.89 6.70 34.37
C ASN A 486 -9.60 7.40 33.89
N ILE A 487 -8.45 6.86 34.29
CA ILE A 487 -7.17 7.25 33.68
C ILE A 487 -7.21 6.83 32.20
N GLY A 488 -6.98 7.80 31.31
CA GLY A 488 -7.17 7.64 29.86
C GLY A 488 -8.46 8.26 29.31
N ASP A 489 -9.37 8.78 30.14
CA ASP A 489 -10.54 9.52 29.64
C ASP A 489 -10.10 10.85 28.99
N ARG A 490 -10.71 11.20 27.84
CA ARG A 490 -10.39 12.46 27.13
C ARG A 490 -11.06 13.64 27.80
N ALA A 491 -10.32 14.74 27.92
CA ALA A 491 -10.77 16.00 28.48
C ALA A 491 -10.58 17.12 27.44
N ILE A 492 -11.67 17.57 26.83
CA ILE A 492 -11.64 18.59 25.77
C ILE A 492 -12.01 19.95 26.34
N ARG A 493 -11.20 20.98 26.13
CA ARG A 493 -11.50 22.35 26.62
C ARG A 493 -12.82 22.84 26.07
N ARG A 494 -13.78 23.18 26.95
CA ARG A 494 -15.01 23.87 26.56
C ARG A 494 -14.66 25.30 26.17
N ILE A 495 -15.22 25.73 25.04
CA ILE A 495 -15.11 27.09 24.53
C ILE A 495 -16.49 27.70 24.70
N TYR A 496 -16.58 28.71 25.57
CA TYR A 496 -17.79 29.49 25.76
C TYR A 496 -17.83 30.61 24.72
N ARG A 497 -19.00 30.86 24.13
CA ARG A 497 -19.26 32.08 23.36
C ARG A 497 -20.04 33.05 24.24
N ASP A 498 -19.70 34.33 24.22
CA ASP A 498 -20.38 35.29 25.07
C ASP A 498 -21.86 35.38 24.68
N GLY A 499 -22.73 35.23 25.67
CA GLY A 499 -24.18 35.26 25.50
C GLY A 499 -24.83 33.98 24.98
N GLU A 500 -24.14 32.83 24.88
CA GLU A 500 -24.72 31.56 24.35
C GLU A 500 -26.08 31.16 24.99
N GLU A 501 -26.29 31.43 26.28
CA GLU A 501 -27.55 31.16 26.99
C GLU A 501 -28.66 32.22 26.76
N GLU A 502 -28.31 33.48 26.47
CA GLU A 502 -29.28 34.52 26.10
C GLU A 502 -29.63 34.48 24.60
N ALA A 503 -28.64 34.15 23.77
CA ALA A 503 -28.70 33.93 22.33
C ALA A 503 -29.77 32.89 21.95
N ALA A 504 -29.87 31.81 22.74
CA ALA A 504 -30.83 30.73 22.54
C ALA A 504 -32.32 31.17 22.58
N ARG A 505 -32.62 32.42 22.95
CA ARG A 505 -33.98 32.97 23.00
C ARG A 505 -34.24 34.06 21.95
N ASN A 506 -33.25 34.86 21.58
CA ASN A 506 -33.40 36.02 20.70
C ASN A 506 -32.31 36.10 19.62
N TYR A 507 -32.75 36.08 18.36
CA TYR A 507 -31.90 36.22 17.18
C TYR A 507 -32.67 36.93 16.05
N PHE A 508 -31.96 37.37 15.01
CA PHE A 508 -32.56 37.73 13.72
C PHE A 508 -31.99 36.84 12.62
N VAL A 509 -32.69 36.72 11.49
CA VAL A 509 -32.19 35.97 10.33
C VAL A 509 -31.43 36.95 9.45
N LEU A 510 -30.13 36.75 9.31
CA LEU A 510 -29.32 37.48 8.33
C LEU A 510 -29.42 36.78 6.99
N SER A 511 -29.69 37.55 5.93
CA SER A 511 -29.76 37.07 4.55
C SER A 511 -28.71 37.82 3.73
N ALA A 512 -27.61 37.14 3.39
CA ALA A 512 -26.53 37.71 2.60
C ALA A 512 -26.70 37.32 1.12
N LYS A 513 -26.60 38.31 0.23
CA LYS A 513 -26.53 38.12 -1.22
C LYS A 513 -25.23 38.69 -1.77
N GLY A 514 -24.80 38.17 -2.91
CA GLY A 514 -23.55 38.52 -3.58
C GLY A 514 -23.73 38.62 -5.09
N GLY A 515 -23.02 39.57 -5.70
CA GLY A 515 -23.06 39.79 -7.15
C GLY A 515 -22.83 41.26 -7.49
N VAL A 516 -23.39 41.70 -8.61
CA VAL A 516 -23.42 43.10 -9.04
C VAL A 516 -24.89 43.50 -9.19
N PRO A 517 -25.44 44.40 -8.35
CA PRO A 517 -26.84 44.78 -8.43
C PRO A 517 -27.27 45.22 -9.83
N PRO A 518 -28.44 44.77 -10.35
CA PRO A 518 -29.47 44.00 -9.66
C PRO A 518 -29.22 42.49 -9.56
N ASP A 519 -28.23 41.96 -10.29
CA ASP A 519 -27.95 40.52 -10.42
C ASP A 519 -27.17 39.98 -9.19
N VAL A 520 -27.93 39.61 -8.16
CA VAL A 520 -27.40 39.11 -6.89
C VAL A 520 -28.05 37.78 -6.48
N ALA A 521 -27.22 36.81 -6.09
CA ALA A 521 -27.62 35.49 -5.63
C ALA A 521 -27.33 35.30 -4.12
N PRO A 522 -27.97 34.34 -3.42
CA PRO A 522 -27.64 34.05 -2.03
C PRO A 522 -26.16 33.68 -1.85
N LEU A 523 -25.51 34.24 -0.82
CA LEU A 523 -24.06 34.20 -0.67
C LEU A 523 -23.65 33.43 0.59
N GLY A 524 -23.23 32.18 0.39
CA GLY A 524 -22.74 31.33 1.48
C GLY A 524 -21.31 31.65 1.93
N ALA A 525 -20.97 31.21 3.14
CA ALA A 525 -19.68 31.42 3.80
C ALA A 525 -19.24 32.91 3.88
N VAL A 526 -20.20 33.81 4.08
CA VAL A 526 -19.94 35.19 4.55
C VAL A 526 -19.73 35.12 6.06
N ASN A 527 -18.60 35.61 6.55
CA ASN A 527 -18.33 35.66 7.98
C ASN A 527 -19.05 36.84 8.62
N ILE A 528 -19.68 36.57 9.76
CA ILE A 528 -20.54 37.50 10.48
C ILE A 528 -19.87 37.86 11.80
N TYR A 529 -19.68 39.16 12.00
CA TYR A 529 -19.08 39.74 13.18
C TYR A 529 -20.09 40.64 13.88
N VAL A 530 -20.29 40.43 15.18
CA VAL A 530 -21.19 41.23 16.01
C VAL A 530 -20.36 41.83 17.14
N ASN A 531 -20.25 43.16 17.16
CA ASN A 531 -19.38 43.90 18.10
C ASN A 531 -17.95 43.32 18.12
N ASP A 532 -17.37 43.16 16.92
CA ASP A 532 -16.03 42.62 16.65
C ASP A 532 -15.80 41.12 17.00
N GLU A 533 -16.78 40.43 17.62
CA GLU A 533 -16.73 38.97 17.80
C GLU A 533 -17.29 38.21 16.58
N TRP A 534 -16.55 37.20 16.11
CA TRP A 534 -17.04 36.25 15.09
C TRP A 534 -18.04 35.26 15.69
N ILE A 535 -19.29 35.35 15.24
CA ILE A 535 -20.39 34.46 15.69
C ILE A 535 -20.58 33.24 14.78
N GLY A 536 -20.19 33.32 13.51
CA GLY A 536 -20.43 32.27 12.53
C GLY A 536 -20.37 32.76 11.09
N SER A 537 -20.90 31.95 10.18
CA SER A 537 -20.90 32.23 8.74
C SER A 537 -22.23 31.83 8.12
N THR A 538 -22.61 32.44 6.99
CA THR A 538 -23.83 32.06 6.26
C THR A 538 -23.74 30.65 5.67
N GLY A 539 -24.88 29.95 5.67
CA GLY A 539 -25.06 28.66 5.01
C GLY A 539 -25.06 28.78 3.48
N ALA A 540 -25.16 27.64 2.77
CA ALA A 540 -25.19 27.63 1.30
C ALA A 540 -26.38 28.38 0.69
N ASP A 541 -27.46 28.56 1.47
CA ASP A 541 -28.65 29.36 1.16
C ASP A 541 -28.46 30.87 1.41
N GLY A 542 -27.25 31.31 1.78
CA GLY A 542 -26.92 32.69 2.11
C GLY A 542 -27.42 33.16 3.47
N LYS A 543 -28.00 32.30 4.32
CA LYS A 543 -28.62 32.71 5.59
C LYS A 543 -27.85 32.29 6.83
N ALA A 544 -28.08 33.00 7.94
CA ALA A 544 -27.61 32.64 9.27
C ALA A 544 -28.54 33.18 10.36
N GLU A 545 -28.67 32.45 11.47
CA GLU A 545 -29.29 32.97 12.69
C GLU A 545 -28.23 33.77 13.47
N VAL A 546 -28.48 35.06 13.65
CA VAL A 546 -27.57 36.01 14.32
C VAL A 546 -28.14 36.36 15.70
N PRO A 547 -27.53 35.85 16.80
CA PRO A 547 -28.04 36.10 18.15
C PRO A 547 -27.83 37.55 18.57
N VAL A 548 -28.86 38.16 19.18
CA VAL A 548 -28.88 39.58 19.54
C VAL A 548 -29.75 39.86 20.76
N ARG A 549 -29.42 40.94 21.49
CA ARG A 549 -30.30 41.52 22.51
C ARG A 549 -31.26 42.52 21.85
N ILE A 550 -32.57 42.26 21.96
CA ILE A 550 -33.64 43.12 21.39
C ILE A 550 -33.54 44.55 21.93
N GLY A 551 -33.87 45.53 21.10
CA GLY A 551 -33.92 46.96 21.44
C GLY A 551 -32.56 47.64 21.61
N LYS A 552 -31.44 46.89 21.51
CA LYS A 552 -30.08 47.42 21.54
C LYS A 552 -29.51 47.56 20.14
N ASN A 553 -28.66 48.57 19.96
CA ASN A 553 -27.83 48.70 18.77
C ASN A 553 -26.66 47.70 18.85
N VAL A 554 -26.35 47.03 17.75
CA VAL A 554 -25.15 46.21 17.58
C VAL A 554 -24.39 46.66 16.34
N ASN A 555 -23.05 46.61 16.40
CA ASN A 555 -22.21 46.81 15.23
C ASN A 555 -22.12 45.48 14.49
N LEU A 556 -22.51 45.45 13.22
CA LEU A 556 -22.47 44.27 12.35
C LEU A 556 -21.41 44.50 11.27
N VAL A 557 -20.50 43.54 11.11
CA VAL A 557 -19.59 43.50 9.96
C VAL A 557 -19.77 42.16 9.25
N LEU A 558 -19.92 42.23 7.92
CA LEU A 558 -19.99 41.10 7.02
C LEU A 558 -18.76 41.10 6.14
N TYR A 559 -17.97 40.04 6.22
CA TYR A 559 -16.74 39.90 5.47
C TYR A 559 -16.72 38.59 4.69
N LYS A 560 -16.44 38.67 3.39
CA LYS A 560 -16.10 37.53 2.56
C LYS A 560 -14.99 37.96 1.62
N HIS A 561 -13.94 37.15 1.50
CA HIS A 561 -12.91 37.39 0.52
C HIS A 561 -13.50 37.37 -0.90
N GLY A 562 -13.05 38.27 -1.77
CA GLY A 562 -13.62 38.47 -3.11
C GLY A 562 -14.80 39.44 -3.14
N TYR A 563 -15.22 39.97 -2.00
CA TYR A 563 -16.37 40.85 -1.87
C TYR A 563 -16.05 42.09 -1.04
N GLN A 564 -16.77 43.18 -1.31
CA GLN A 564 -16.73 44.38 -0.50
C GLN A 564 -17.34 44.12 0.88
N GLN A 565 -16.62 44.52 1.93
CA GLN A 565 -17.09 44.42 3.30
C GLN A 565 -18.31 45.31 3.52
N VAL A 566 -19.36 44.77 4.14
CA VAL A 566 -20.50 45.54 4.62
C VAL A 566 -20.31 45.80 6.11
N SER A 567 -20.50 47.04 6.55
CA SER A 567 -20.49 47.42 7.97
C SER A 567 -21.74 48.25 8.25
N ASP A 568 -22.57 47.81 9.20
CA ASP A 568 -23.87 48.42 9.52
C ASP A 568 -24.08 48.47 11.04
N LYS A 569 -24.89 49.42 11.52
CA LYS A 569 -25.28 49.52 12.93
C LYS A 569 -26.75 49.15 13.05
N VAL A 570 -27.00 47.91 13.43
CA VAL A 570 -28.33 47.31 13.40
C VAL A 570 -29.01 47.43 14.76
N ARG A 571 -30.32 47.71 14.75
CA ARG A 571 -31.19 47.62 15.92
C ARG A 571 -32.32 46.65 15.61
N ILE A 572 -32.47 45.62 16.44
CA ILE A 572 -33.46 44.55 16.25
C ILE A 572 -34.57 44.72 17.28
N GLU A 573 -35.77 45.11 16.84
CA GLU A 573 -36.94 45.34 17.71
C GLU A 573 -37.78 44.07 17.94
N LYS A 574 -37.64 43.05 17.10
CA LYS A 574 -38.39 41.79 17.18
C LYS A 574 -37.48 40.63 16.79
N ALA A 575 -37.51 39.53 17.55
CA ALA A 575 -36.80 38.32 17.19
C ALA A 575 -37.37 37.69 15.90
N LYS A 576 -36.53 36.92 15.20
CA LYS A 576 -36.84 36.16 13.98
C LYS A 576 -37.26 37.00 12.77
N THR A 577 -36.97 38.30 12.77
CA THR A 577 -37.05 39.14 11.57
C THR A 577 -35.92 38.80 10.61
N GLU A 578 -36.19 38.74 9.31
CA GLU A 578 -35.13 38.66 8.29
C GLU A 578 -34.61 40.07 7.95
N LYS A 579 -33.29 40.23 7.84
CA LYS A 579 -32.65 41.45 7.32
C LYS A 579 -31.68 41.09 6.20
N GLU A 580 -31.88 41.68 5.03
CA GLU A 580 -31.08 41.45 3.84
C GLU A 580 -29.86 42.38 3.76
N PHE A 581 -28.74 41.85 3.30
CA PHE A 581 -27.50 42.56 3.03
C PHE A 581 -26.93 42.10 1.70
N VAL A 582 -26.48 43.05 0.88
CA VAL A 582 -25.87 42.77 -0.43
C VAL A 582 -24.39 43.12 -0.36
N LEU A 583 -23.53 42.14 -0.64
CA LEU A 583 -22.08 42.32 -0.77
C LEU A 583 -21.73 42.41 -2.25
N THR A 584 -21.23 43.56 -2.69
CA THR A 584 -20.74 43.75 -4.06
C THR A 584 -19.50 42.88 -4.30
N VAL A 585 -19.49 42.10 -5.38
CA VAL A 585 -18.33 41.29 -5.76
C VAL A 585 -17.20 42.18 -6.30
N ASN A 586 -15.95 41.89 -5.90
CA ASN A 586 -14.76 42.46 -6.50
C ASN A 586 -14.24 41.47 -7.56
N ASN A 587 -14.09 41.93 -8.80
CA ASN A 587 -13.64 41.09 -9.92
C ASN A 587 -12.27 41.50 -10.47
N SER A 588 -11.60 40.51 -11.04
CA SER A 588 -10.46 40.62 -11.95
C SER A 588 -10.88 40.23 -13.37
N VAL A 589 -10.30 40.89 -14.37
CA VAL A 589 -10.37 40.46 -15.78
C VAL A 589 -9.25 39.46 -16.02
N PHE A 590 -9.60 38.18 -16.13
CA PHE A 590 -8.64 37.11 -16.41
C PHE A 590 -8.42 36.93 -17.91
N ARG A 591 -7.18 37.10 -18.36
CA ARG A 591 -6.73 36.81 -19.73
C ARG A 591 -5.75 35.66 -19.73
N ILE A 592 -5.85 34.78 -20.73
CA ILE A 592 -4.98 33.60 -20.80
C ILE A 592 -4.80 33.08 -22.23
N GLU A 593 -3.57 32.74 -22.56
CA GLU A 593 -3.20 31.95 -23.73
C GLU A 593 -2.62 30.60 -23.31
N SER A 594 -2.64 29.62 -24.21
CA SER A 594 -1.86 28.40 -24.05
C SER A 594 -1.15 28.01 -25.33
N GLU A 595 -0.10 27.20 -25.17
CA GLU A 595 0.61 26.56 -26.26
C GLU A 595 0.64 25.04 -26.04
N PRO A 596 -0.03 24.23 -26.88
CA PRO A 596 -0.88 24.64 -28.00
C PRO A 596 -2.15 25.41 -27.57
N ALA A 597 -2.73 26.16 -28.49
CA ALA A 597 -3.97 26.90 -28.31
C ALA A 597 -5.22 25.97 -28.36
N SER A 598 -6.42 26.53 -28.19
CA SER A 598 -7.72 25.82 -28.13
C SER A 598 -7.91 24.87 -26.94
N ALA A 599 -7.12 25.05 -25.87
CA ALA A 599 -7.30 24.30 -24.63
C ALA A 599 -8.50 24.83 -23.82
N ASP A 600 -9.28 23.95 -23.22
CA ASP A 600 -10.36 24.33 -22.30
C ASP A 600 -9.79 24.98 -21.04
N VAL A 601 -10.39 26.08 -20.60
CA VAL A 601 -10.01 26.80 -19.37
C VAL A 601 -11.13 26.67 -18.32
N TYR A 602 -10.74 26.24 -17.12
CA TYR A 602 -11.61 26.08 -15.96
C TYR A 602 -11.08 26.93 -14.79
N VAL A 603 -11.99 27.48 -14.00
CA VAL A 603 -11.72 28.22 -12.76
C VAL A 603 -12.62 27.62 -11.68
N ASP A 604 -12.04 27.08 -10.61
CA ASP A 604 -12.76 26.32 -9.56
C ASP A 604 -13.71 25.23 -10.13
N ALA A 605 -13.20 24.50 -11.13
CA ALA A 605 -13.90 23.50 -11.94
C ALA A 605 -15.01 24.03 -12.89
N ASP A 606 -15.42 25.29 -12.80
CA ASP A 606 -16.33 25.91 -13.77
C ASP A 606 -15.59 26.26 -15.07
N LYS A 607 -16.15 25.83 -16.21
CA LYS A 607 -15.55 26.07 -17.53
C LYS A 607 -15.84 27.51 -18.02
N ILE A 608 -14.81 28.36 -18.06
CA ILE A 608 -14.94 29.76 -18.46
C ILE A 608 -14.72 30.04 -19.95
N GLY A 609 -14.11 29.09 -20.68
CA GLY A 609 -13.85 29.25 -22.12
C GLY A 609 -12.81 28.28 -22.69
N ARG A 610 -12.17 28.72 -23.78
CA ARG A 610 -11.01 28.09 -24.43
C ARG A 610 -9.95 29.14 -24.73
N THR A 611 -8.68 28.76 -24.69
CA THR A 611 -7.57 29.64 -25.08
C THR A 611 -7.53 29.91 -26.60
N PRO A 612 -7.16 31.12 -27.05
CA PRO A 612 -6.83 32.29 -26.25
C PRO A 612 -8.07 33.06 -25.76
N ILE A 613 -8.03 33.55 -24.52
CA ILE A 613 -9.05 34.42 -23.91
C ILE A 613 -8.45 35.83 -23.79
N LEU A 614 -8.52 36.61 -24.87
CA LEU A 614 -7.87 37.94 -24.96
C LEU A 614 -8.74 39.09 -24.44
N ASP A 615 -10.05 39.06 -24.72
CA ASP A 615 -11.01 40.05 -24.17
C ASP A 615 -11.15 39.92 -22.65
N GLY A 616 -10.84 38.73 -22.14
CA GLY A 616 -10.86 38.37 -20.72
C GLY A 616 -12.20 37.81 -20.24
N LYS A 617 -12.17 37.19 -19.05
CA LYS A 617 -13.37 36.76 -18.31
C LYS A 617 -13.33 37.33 -16.90
N LEU A 618 -14.49 37.67 -16.34
CA LEU A 618 -14.56 38.08 -14.94
C LEU A 618 -14.36 36.86 -14.04
N VAL A 619 -13.38 36.96 -13.16
CA VAL A 619 -13.13 36.02 -12.06
C VAL A 619 -13.12 36.84 -10.78
N ASN A 620 -13.71 36.33 -9.70
CA ASN A 620 -13.73 37.05 -8.42
C ASN A 620 -12.29 37.27 -7.91
N LEU A 621 -12.08 38.24 -7.01
CA LEU A 621 -10.78 38.32 -6.32
C LEU A 621 -10.62 37.12 -5.38
N GLY A 622 -9.43 36.51 -5.39
CA GLY A 622 -9.03 35.47 -4.47
C GLY A 622 -8.22 34.31 -5.04
N PHE A 623 -8.09 33.26 -4.22
CA PHE A 623 -7.49 32.01 -4.65
C PHE A 623 -8.50 31.19 -5.45
N HIS A 624 -8.20 31.02 -6.73
CA HIS A 624 -8.97 30.17 -7.61
C HIS A 624 -8.05 29.10 -8.23
N THR A 625 -8.51 27.86 -8.29
CA THR A 625 -7.81 26.80 -9.02
C THR A 625 -8.09 27.00 -10.51
N VAL A 626 -7.09 27.44 -11.26
CA VAL A 626 -7.16 27.53 -12.71
C VAL A 626 -6.60 26.25 -13.31
N LYS A 627 -7.40 25.58 -14.14
CA LYS A 627 -6.99 24.41 -14.92
C LYS A 627 -7.11 24.71 -16.41
N VAL A 628 -6.09 24.33 -17.16
CA VAL A 628 -6.03 24.43 -18.63
C VAL A 628 -5.80 23.03 -19.20
N ALA A 629 -6.72 22.57 -20.04
CA ALA A 629 -6.77 21.19 -20.53
C ALA A 629 -7.03 21.13 -22.03
N LEU A 630 -6.04 20.67 -22.81
CA LEU A 630 -6.20 20.42 -24.25
C LEU A 630 -6.79 19.02 -24.54
N GLY A 631 -6.63 18.09 -23.61
CA GLY A 631 -7.06 16.70 -23.77
C GLY A 631 -6.12 15.86 -24.64
N GLY A 632 -6.57 14.65 -24.98
CA GLY A 632 -5.76 13.66 -25.70
C GLY A 632 -4.50 13.29 -24.91
N ASP A 633 -3.35 13.31 -25.60
CA ASP A 633 -2.06 12.94 -25.02
C ASP A 633 -1.35 14.09 -24.27
N TYR A 634 -1.95 15.30 -24.20
CA TYR A 634 -1.42 16.41 -23.41
C TYR A 634 -1.71 16.24 -21.91
N ARG A 635 -0.85 16.83 -21.08
CA ARG A 635 -1.07 17.00 -19.65
C ARG A 635 -1.89 18.23 -19.37
N ASP A 636 -2.81 18.12 -18.42
CA ASP A 636 -3.50 19.27 -17.86
C ASP A 636 -2.50 20.13 -17.07
N TRP A 637 -2.53 21.44 -17.28
CA TRP A 637 -1.90 22.40 -16.38
C TRP A 637 -2.90 22.82 -15.32
N GLU A 638 -2.46 22.86 -14.06
CA GLU A 638 -3.32 23.22 -12.92
C GLU A 638 -2.50 24.00 -11.87
N GLU A 639 -2.97 25.20 -11.53
CA GLU A 639 -2.35 26.07 -10.52
C GLU A 639 -3.42 26.81 -9.70
N VAL A 640 -3.13 27.05 -8.42
CA VAL A 640 -3.91 28.00 -7.61
C VAL A 640 -3.39 29.40 -7.90
N VAL A 641 -4.18 30.18 -8.63
CA VAL A 641 -3.87 31.56 -9.03
C VAL A 641 -4.49 32.53 -8.03
N GLU A 642 -3.77 33.61 -7.71
CA GLU A 642 -4.24 34.69 -6.84
C GLU A 642 -4.74 35.87 -7.68
N PHE A 643 -6.05 36.00 -7.79
CA PHE A 643 -6.70 37.13 -8.42
C PHE A 643 -6.75 38.31 -7.44
N ALA A 644 -5.70 39.14 -7.41
CA ALA A 644 -5.58 40.30 -6.49
C ALA A 644 -5.61 41.67 -7.21
N ARG A 645 -5.78 41.70 -8.53
CA ARG A 645 -5.62 42.88 -9.39
C ARG A 645 -6.82 43.05 -10.33
N LYS A 646 -7.04 44.25 -10.87
CA LYS A 646 -8.07 44.49 -11.93
C LYS A 646 -7.94 43.58 -13.15
N THR A 647 -6.73 43.15 -13.48
CA THR A 647 -6.44 42.21 -14.56
C THR A 647 -5.40 41.22 -14.07
N GLU A 648 -5.65 39.93 -14.26
CA GLU A 648 -4.66 38.86 -14.20
C GLU A 648 -4.39 38.45 -15.66
N ASP A 649 -3.16 38.65 -16.12
CA ASP A 649 -2.81 38.52 -17.54
C ASP A 649 -1.76 37.42 -17.73
N ARG A 650 -2.19 36.31 -18.33
CA ARG A 650 -1.38 35.13 -18.67
C ARG A 650 -1.31 34.94 -20.18
N THR A 651 -1.06 36.04 -20.89
CA THR A 651 -0.81 36.08 -22.33
C THR A 651 0.70 36.27 -22.62
N GLY A 652 1.12 36.14 -23.86
CA GLY A 652 2.48 36.44 -24.30
C GLY A 652 3.54 35.58 -23.60
N SER A 653 4.46 36.22 -22.86
CA SER A 653 5.51 35.53 -22.10
C SER A 653 5.00 34.79 -20.85
N ALA A 654 3.76 35.04 -20.42
CA ALA A 654 3.11 34.40 -19.28
C ALA A 654 2.09 33.31 -19.68
N LYS A 655 2.03 32.94 -20.97
CA LYS A 655 1.14 31.90 -21.49
C LYS A 655 1.39 30.53 -20.88
N VAL A 656 0.35 29.70 -20.81
CA VAL A 656 0.44 28.33 -20.27
C VAL A 656 0.97 27.35 -21.33
N VAL A 657 2.16 26.80 -21.13
CA VAL A 657 2.70 25.73 -21.99
C VAL A 657 2.15 24.38 -21.52
N LEU A 658 1.50 23.66 -22.43
CA LEU A 658 0.95 22.32 -22.22
C LEU A 658 1.87 21.28 -22.83
N HIS A 659 2.49 20.48 -21.97
CA HIS A 659 3.40 19.41 -22.37
C HIS A 659 2.64 18.16 -22.82
N LYS A 660 3.13 17.48 -23.86
CA LYS A 660 2.69 16.11 -24.17
C LYS A 660 3.18 15.15 -23.09
N ASP A 661 2.38 14.14 -22.81
CA ASP A 661 2.72 13.08 -21.86
C ASP A 661 3.41 11.92 -22.60
N PHE A 662 4.69 12.11 -22.93
CA PHE A 662 5.44 11.13 -23.72
C PHE A 662 5.61 9.80 -22.99
N LEU A 663 5.67 9.84 -21.65
CA LEU A 663 5.64 8.63 -20.81
C LEU A 663 4.36 7.82 -21.04
N ARG A 664 3.19 8.46 -20.95
CA ARG A 664 1.89 7.80 -21.18
C ARG A 664 1.69 7.34 -22.63
N ILE A 665 2.29 8.01 -23.62
CA ILE A 665 2.27 7.56 -25.03
C ILE A 665 3.14 6.30 -25.20
N GLY A 666 4.36 6.30 -24.65
CA GLY A 666 5.29 5.19 -24.76
C GLY A 666 4.81 3.95 -24.01
N GLU A 667 4.32 4.11 -22.77
CA GLU A 667 3.75 3.00 -21.98
C GLU A 667 2.55 2.36 -22.67
N ARG A 668 1.62 3.17 -23.21
CA ARG A 668 0.48 2.67 -24.00
C ARG A 668 0.94 1.91 -25.26
N SER A 669 2.05 2.33 -25.86
CA SER A 669 2.64 1.66 -27.03
C SER A 669 3.26 0.31 -26.65
N LEU A 670 4.01 0.25 -25.54
CA LEU A 670 4.57 -1.00 -24.99
C LEU A 670 3.47 -2.01 -24.61
N GLN A 671 2.41 -1.56 -23.95
CA GLN A 671 1.23 -2.39 -23.63
C GLN A 671 0.53 -2.96 -24.88
N GLN A 672 0.74 -2.36 -26.06
CA GLN A 672 0.24 -2.85 -27.35
C GLN A 672 1.29 -3.66 -28.14
N GLY A 673 2.45 -3.96 -27.57
CA GLY A 673 3.58 -4.63 -28.24
C GLY A 673 4.29 -3.77 -29.29
N LYS A 674 4.01 -2.45 -29.35
CA LYS A 674 4.52 -1.54 -30.38
C LYS A 674 5.80 -0.85 -29.91
N ILE A 675 6.88 -1.63 -29.79
CA ILE A 675 8.17 -1.18 -29.27
C ILE A 675 8.71 0.04 -30.06
N ASP A 676 8.66 0.01 -31.39
CA ASP A 676 9.17 1.12 -32.22
C ASP A 676 8.36 2.42 -32.03
N ALA A 677 7.05 2.32 -31.75
CA ALA A 677 6.23 3.49 -31.43
C ALA A 677 6.55 4.04 -30.03
N ALA A 678 6.95 3.19 -29.07
CA ALA A 678 7.42 3.62 -27.76
C ALA A 678 8.78 4.32 -27.85
N ILE A 679 9.70 3.81 -28.66
CA ILE A 679 11.00 4.44 -28.98
C ILE A 679 10.76 5.86 -29.52
N ILE A 680 9.94 6.01 -30.57
CA ILE A 680 9.61 7.32 -31.16
C ILE A 680 8.99 8.27 -30.12
N ALA A 681 8.11 7.76 -29.25
CA ALA A 681 7.48 8.57 -28.21
C ALA A 681 8.49 9.07 -27.16
N TYR A 682 9.41 8.23 -26.69
CA TYR A 682 10.41 8.64 -25.71
C TYR A 682 11.49 9.54 -26.33
N GLN A 683 11.96 9.25 -27.55
CA GLN A 683 12.89 10.11 -28.30
C GLN A 683 12.34 11.52 -28.56
N SER A 684 11.01 11.71 -28.53
CA SER A 684 10.37 13.01 -28.76
C SER A 684 10.49 13.98 -27.58
N THR A 685 11.16 13.61 -26.48
CA THR A 685 11.42 14.54 -25.36
C THR A 685 12.72 15.31 -25.57
N GLU A 686 12.67 16.64 -25.50
CA GLU A 686 13.85 17.50 -25.55
C GLU A 686 14.39 17.82 -24.14
N LYS A 687 15.67 18.22 -24.04
CA LYS A 687 16.28 18.63 -22.76
C LYS A 687 15.51 19.84 -22.19
N GLY A 688 15.02 19.70 -20.96
CA GLY A 688 14.13 20.65 -20.29
C GLY A 688 12.64 20.27 -20.33
N HIS A 689 12.25 19.26 -21.11
CA HIS A 689 10.91 18.67 -21.01
C HIS A 689 10.74 17.93 -19.67
N PRO A 690 9.57 18.02 -18.98
CA PRO A 690 9.36 17.36 -17.69
C PRO A 690 9.58 15.84 -17.67
N ASP A 691 9.49 15.19 -18.84
CA ASP A 691 9.66 13.73 -18.99
C ASP A 691 11.09 13.31 -19.37
N TYR A 692 11.96 14.24 -19.75
CA TYR A 692 13.21 13.91 -20.47
C TYR A 692 14.02 12.79 -19.80
N SER A 693 14.33 12.94 -18.51
CA SER A 693 15.15 11.95 -17.79
C SER A 693 14.48 10.56 -17.69
N GLU A 694 13.16 10.48 -17.56
CA GLU A 694 12.43 9.22 -17.41
C GLU A 694 12.18 8.56 -18.77
N ALA A 695 11.89 9.37 -19.80
CA ALA A 695 11.72 8.92 -21.17
C ALA A 695 13.04 8.35 -21.72
N HIS A 696 14.15 9.08 -21.59
CA HIS A 696 15.46 8.61 -22.03
C HIS A 696 15.97 7.41 -21.21
N HIS A 697 15.61 7.29 -19.92
CA HIS A 697 15.89 6.07 -19.14
C HIS A 697 15.15 4.85 -19.71
N ARG A 698 13.84 4.98 -19.99
CA ARG A 698 13.03 3.89 -20.57
C ARG A 698 13.44 3.55 -22.00
N LEU A 699 13.83 4.56 -22.78
CA LEU A 699 14.42 4.38 -24.11
C LEU A 699 15.72 3.58 -24.05
N ALA A 700 16.61 3.90 -23.11
CA ALA A 700 17.86 3.18 -22.89
C ALA A 700 17.63 1.72 -22.47
N GLN A 701 16.61 1.45 -21.64
CA GLN A 701 16.19 0.07 -21.30
C GLN A 701 15.67 -0.69 -22.53
N ILE A 702 14.81 -0.09 -23.36
CA ILE A 702 14.35 -0.73 -24.62
C ILE A 702 15.54 -1.05 -25.53
N TYR A 703 16.53 -0.16 -25.62
CA TYR A 703 17.74 -0.44 -26.41
C TYR A 703 18.57 -1.59 -25.84
N LEU A 704 18.69 -1.69 -24.52
CA LEU A 704 19.39 -2.76 -23.81
C LEU A 704 18.68 -4.12 -23.96
N ASP A 705 17.39 -4.16 -23.62
CA ASP A 705 16.63 -5.40 -23.39
C ASP A 705 15.92 -5.91 -24.65
N ASP A 706 15.23 -5.03 -25.41
CA ASP A 706 14.42 -5.42 -26.58
C ASP A 706 15.20 -5.40 -27.90
N LYS A 707 16.22 -4.54 -28.02
CA LYS A 707 16.96 -4.32 -29.28
C LYS A 707 18.39 -4.84 -29.29
N ALA A 708 18.99 -5.08 -28.11
CA ALA A 708 20.42 -5.36 -27.95
C ALA A 708 21.33 -4.32 -28.66
N ASP A 709 20.89 -3.06 -28.73
CA ASP A 709 21.66 -1.93 -29.24
C ASP A 709 22.36 -1.23 -28.07
N PHE A 710 23.48 -1.82 -27.64
CA PHE A 710 24.18 -1.40 -26.44
C PHE A 710 24.83 0.00 -26.59
N ASP A 711 25.23 0.40 -27.79
CA ASP A 711 25.80 1.74 -28.01
C ASP A 711 24.73 2.83 -27.82
N SER A 712 23.52 2.63 -28.35
CA SER A 712 22.38 3.52 -28.11
C SER A 712 21.94 3.51 -26.64
N ALA A 713 21.89 2.34 -25.99
CA ALA A 713 21.56 2.23 -24.58
C ALA A 713 22.55 3.01 -23.69
N ILE A 714 23.86 2.85 -23.93
CA ILE A 714 24.93 3.58 -23.23
C ILE A 714 24.74 5.09 -23.40
N GLY A 715 24.57 5.56 -24.64
CA GLY A 715 24.41 6.99 -24.94
C GLY A 715 23.23 7.63 -24.21
N GLU A 716 22.09 6.92 -24.14
CA GLU A 716 20.89 7.45 -23.48
C GLU A 716 20.96 7.39 -21.94
N PHE A 717 21.54 6.35 -21.35
CA PHE A 717 21.82 6.36 -19.91
C PHE A 717 22.84 7.47 -19.53
N GLU A 718 23.87 7.72 -20.35
CA GLU A 718 24.82 8.82 -20.13
C GLU A 718 24.16 10.20 -20.31
N ASN A 719 23.24 10.36 -21.27
CA ASN A 719 22.41 11.57 -21.39
C ASN A 719 21.60 11.85 -20.12
N VAL A 720 20.99 10.83 -19.51
CA VAL A 720 20.24 10.99 -18.24
C VAL A 720 21.19 11.29 -17.08
N LEU A 721 22.27 10.53 -16.93
CA LEU A 721 23.19 10.64 -15.78
C LEU A 721 24.13 11.84 -15.85
N SER A 722 24.24 12.53 -17.00
CA SER A 722 25.04 13.75 -17.16
C SER A 722 24.30 15.04 -16.79
N LEU A 723 22.98 15.00 -16.58
CA LEU A 723 22.21 16.18 -16.21
C LEU A 723 22.51 16.65 -14.77
N PRO A 724 22.74 17.95 -14.51
CA PRO A 724 23.03 18.47 -13.18
C PRO A 724 21.95 18.14 -12.13
N GLU A 725 20.69 18.03 -12.54
CA GLU A 725 19.56 17.68 -11.65
C GLU A 725 19.62 16.20 -11.21
N ASN A 726 20.22 15.32 -12.03
CA ASN A 726 20.38 13.90 -11.75
C ASN A 726 21.74 13.60 -11.09
N GLN A 727 22.78 14.40 -11.37
CA GLN A 727 24.11 14.29 -10.76
C GLN A 727 24.15 14.66 -9.27
N GLN A 728 23.25 15.53 -8.81
CA GLN A 728 23.20 15.95 -7.41
C GLN A 728 22.70 14.84 -6.48
N LEU A 729 23.63 14.01 -5.99
CA LEU A 729 23.47 13.02 -4.91
C LEU A 729 22.16 12.22 -4.92
N VAL A 730 21.93 11.56 -6.07
CA VAL A 730 20.97 10.47 -6.29
C VAL A 730 19.51 10.88 -6.07
N PHE A 731 18.89 11.40 -7.14
CA PHE A 731 17.45 11.30 -7.28
C PHE A 731 17.06 9.83 -7.29
N LYS A 732 16.26 9.40 -6.30
CA LYS A 732 16.04 7.99 -5.97
C LYS A 732 15.58 7.15 -7.18
N GLN A 733 14.78 7.73 -8.07
CA GLN A 733 14.23 7.04 -9.23
C GLN A 733 15.28 6.59 -10.27
N TYR A 734 16.46 7.23 -10.33
CA TYR A 734 17.52 6.88 -11.30
C TYR A 734 18.72 6.16 -10.68
N ALA A 735 18.64 5.70 -9.42
CA ALA A 735 19.72 4.92 -8.82
C ALA A 735 20.00 3.61 -9.60
N VAL A 736 18.96 3.01 -10.21
CA VAL A 736 19.03 1.80 -11.05
C VAL A 736 19.66 2.08 -12.42
N ALA A 737 19.66 3.32 -12.90
CA ALA A 737 20.28 3.68 -14.19
C ALA A 737 21.80 3.38 -14.21
N PHE A 738 22.47 3.43 -13.05
CA PHE A 738 23.88 3.01 -12.93
C PHE A 738 24.07 1.49 -13.06
N THR A 739 23.08 0.69 -12.63
CA THR A 739 23.07 -0.76 -12.82
C THR A 739 22.91 -1.08 -14.30
N ASN A 740 21.91 -0.48 -14.95
CA ASN A 740 21.59 -0.72 -16.35
C ASN A 740 22.67 -0.19 -17.30
N LEU A 741 23.26 0.98 -17.04
CA LEU A 741 24.45 1.47 -17.77
C LEU A 741 25.65 0.53 -17.56
N GLY A 742 25.80 0.00 -16.35
CA GLY A 742 26.80 -1.02 -16.04
C GLY A 742 26.64 -2.29 -16.86
N HIS A 743 25.40 -2.79 -16.96
CA HIS A 743 25.03 -3.94 -17.78
C HIS A 743 25.21 -3.68 -19.27
N ALA A 744 24.75 -2.54 -19.80
CA ALA A 744 24.97 -2.15 -21.19
C ALA A 744 26.46 -2.09 -21.57
N TYR A 745 27.29 -1.51 -20.70
CA TYR A 745 28.76 -1.53 -20.86
C TYR A 745 29.35 -2.95 -20.77
N TYR A 746 28.79 -3.83 -19.95
CA TYR A 746 29.20 -5.24 -19.88
C TYR A 746 28.89 -5.98 -21.19
N GLU A 747 27.67 -5.89 -21.72
CA GLU A 747 27.31 -6.58 -22.97
C GLU A 747 28.08 -6.03 -24.17
N ARG A 748 28.26 -4.70 -24.24
CA ARG A 748 29.11 -4.09 -25.27
C ARG A 748 30.55 -4.58 -25.19
N GLY A 749 31.09 -4.73 -23.97
CA GLY A 749 32.39 -5.37 -23.77
C GLY A 749 32.41 -6.83 -24.25
N ASN A 750 31.35 -7.59 -23.98
CA ASN A 750 31.18 -8.99 -24.35
C ASN A 750 31.16 -9.20 -25.88
N GLU A 751 30.47 -8.34 -26.63
CA GLU A 751 30.48 -8.34 -28.11
C GLU A 751 31.88 -8.11 -28.72
N LEU A 752 32.70 -7.30 -28.03
CA LEU A 752 33.99 -6.85 -28.53
C LEU A 752 35.13 -7.84 -28.21
N VAL A 753 34.96 -8.79 -27.27
CA VAL A 753 36.03 -9.72 -26.80
C VAL A 753 36.82 -10.40 -27.93
N GLN A 754 36.16 -10.73 -29.05
CA GLN A 754 36.78 -11.39 -30.20
C GLN A 754 37.20 -10.42 -31.33
N LYS A 755 36.73 -9.18 -31.30
CA LYS A 755 36.93 -8.16 -32.36
C LYS A 755 38.03 -7.16 -31.97
N ASP A 756 37.95 -6.63 -30.76
CA ASP A 756 38.86 -5.65 -30.18
C ASP A 756 38.93 -5.87 -28.66
N LYS A 757 40.05 -6.43 -28.20
CA LYS A 757 40.26 -6.77 -26.79
C LYS A 757 40.51 -5.55 -25.91
N ASP A 758 41.08 -4.48 -26.46
CA ASP A 758 41.38 -3.27 -25.70
C ASP A 758 40.09 -2.46 -25.50
N ALA A 759 39.26 -2.34 -26.54
CA ALA A 759 37.92 -1.78 -26.42
C ALA A 759 37.02 -2.63 -25.50
N ALA A 760 37.08 -3.97 -25.58
CA ALA A 760 36.37 -4.83 -24.64
C ALA A 760 36.78 -4.58 -23.18
N ALA A 761 38.09 -4.50 -22.90
CA ALA A 761 38.61 -4.22 -21.57
C ALA A 761 38.20 -2.82 -21.05
N GLN A 762 38.18 -1.80 -21.91
CA GLN A 762 37.68 -0.46 -21.54
C GLN A 762 36.19 -0.48 -21.18
N ASN A 763 35.36 -1.20 -21.95
CA ASN A 763 33.94 -1.33 -21.68
C ASN A 763 33.67 -2.08 -20.36
N PHE A 764 34.37 -3.19 -20.08
CA PHE A 764 34.25 -3.86 -18.77
C PHE A 764 34.73 -2.98 -17.60
N PHE A 765 35.75 -2.14 -17.79
CA PHE A 765 36.16 -1.17 -16.77
C PHE A 765 35.05 -0.16 -16.48
N LYS A 766 34.44 0.45 -17.51
CA LYS A 766 33.30 1.36 -17.37
C LYS A 766 32.07 0.68 -16.76
N ALA A 767 31.83 -0.59 -17.05
CA ALA A 767 30.79 -1.39 -16.39
C ALA A 767 31.02 -1.43 -14.87
N ILE A 768 32.24 -1.82 -14.45
CA ILE A 768 32.64 -1.90 -13.03
C ILE A 768 32.51 -0.53 -12.34
N GLU A 769 32.91 0.56 -12.99
CA GLU A 769 32.78 1.91 -12.41
C GLU A 769 31.33 2.29 -12.11
N ASN A 770 30.40 2.01 -13.04
CA ASN A 770 28.99 2.34 -12.85
C ASN A 770 28.30 1.39 -11.86
N LEU A 771 28.59 0.09 -11.91
CA LEU A 771 28.05 -0.89 -10.96
C LEU A 771 28.54 -0.64 -9.53
N LYS A 772 29.77 -0.16 -9.34
CA LYS A 772 30.25 0.31 -8.02
C LYS A 772 29.46 1.53 -7.52
N LYS A 773 29.11 2.48 -8.39
CA LYS A 773 28.26 3.63 -8.01
C LYS A 773 26.85 3.17 -7.63
N ALA A 774 26.26 2.21 -8.37
CA ALA A 774 24.99 1.58 -8.03
C ALA A 774 25.04 0.89 -6.65
N LYS A 775 26.06 0.04 -6.41
CA LYS A 775 26.28 -0.68 -5.15
C LYS A 775 26.42 0.24 -3.94
N GLN A 776 27.03 1.42 -4.09
CA GLN A 776 27.13 2.43 -3.04
C GLN A 776 25.80 3.14 -2.72
N ASN A 777 24.78 2.98 -3.57
CA ASN A 777 23.52 3.74 -3.52
C ASN A 777 22.26 2.86 -3.49
N THR A 778 22.39 1.56 -3.23
CA THR A 778 21.29 0.57 -3.13
C THR A 778 20.12 1.02 -2.25
N ARG A 779 20.37 1.76 -1.16
CA ARG A 779 19.35 2.37 -0.28
C ARG A 779 18.32 3.28 -0.98
N PHE A 780 18.57 3.63 -2.25
CA PHE A 780 17.71 4.47 -3.07
C PHE A 780 16.98 3.69 -4.17
N PHE A 781 17.24 2.40 -4.36
CA PHE A 781 16.54 1.57 -5.33
C PHE A 781 15.02 1.53 -5.05
N PRO A 782 14.15 1.46 -6.09
CA PRO A 782 12.70 1.40 -5.91
C PRO A 782 12.27 0.16 -5.12
N ASN A 783 11.46 0.33 -4.07
CA ASN A 783 11.01 -0.78 -3.22
C ASN A 783 10.35 -1.95 -3.96
N LEU A 784 9.73 -1.71 -5.13
CA LEU A 784 9.03 -2.74 -5.91
C LEU A 784 10.01 -3.69 -6.64
N HIS A 785 11.17 -3.18 -7.03
CA HIS A 785 12.21 -3.90 -7.81
C HIS A 785 13.55 -3.88 -7.08
N TYR A 786 13.52 -3.77 -5.74
CA TYR A 786 14.71 -3.56 -4.92
C TYR A 786 15.65 -4.77 -5.02
N ASP A 787 15.08 -5.97 -4.86
CA ASP A 787 15.84 -7.21 -4.85
C ASP A 787 16.41 -7.52 -6.25
N GLU A 788 15.62 -7.35 -7.32
CA GLU A 788 16.07 -7.47 -8.72
C GLU A 788 17.27 -6.54 -9.01
N ALA A 789 17.13 -5.25 -8.70
CA ALA A 789 18.21 -4.28 -8.92
C ALA A 789 19.46 -4.57 -8.05
N VAL A 790 19.31 -5.12 -6.84
CA VAL A 790 20.44 -5.61 -6.03
C VAL A 790 21.09 -6.82 -6.69
N HIS A 791 20.32 -7.82 -7.11
CA HIS A 791 20.83 -9.00 -7.81
C HIS A 791 21.69 -8.58 -9.00
N ASP A 792 21.14 -7.79 -9.92
CA ASP A 792 21.80 -7.43 -11.17
C ASP A 792 23.07 -6.59 -10.92
N THR A 793 23.02 -5.69 -9.94
CA THR A 793 24.19 -4.88 -9.54
C THR A 793 25.36 -5.76 -9.12
N TYR A 794 25.13 -6.78 -8.27
CA TYR A 794 26.21 -7.67 -7.83
C TYR A 794 26.60 -8.68 -8.91
N TYR A 795 25.63 -9.24 -9.63
CA TYR A 795 25.85 -10.24 -10.69
C TYR A 795 26.69 -9.69 -11.84
N TYR A 796 26.30 -8.55 -12.41
CA TYR A 796 27.06 -7.91 -13.48
C TYR A 796 28.40 -7.33 -12.97
N THR A 797 28.53 -6.98 -11.69
CA THR A 797 29.85 -6.61 -11.12
C THR A 797 30.80 -7.79 -11.20
N ALA A 798 30.36 -8.97 -10.76
CA ALA A 798 31.17 -10.18 -10.75
C ALA A 798 31.50 -10.66 -12.17
N LEU A 799 30.53 -10.62 -13.09
CA LEU A 799 30.74 -10.93 -14.50
C LEU A 799 31.72 -9.96 -15.19
N ALA A 800 31.57 -8.65 -15.01
CA ALA A 800 32.45 -7.66 -15.63
C ALA A 800 33.89 -7.80 -15.14
N TYR A 801 34.10 -8.00 -13.84
CA TYR A 801 35.42 -8.30 -13.29
C TYR A 801 36.01 -9.61 -13.82
N HIS A 802 35.22 -10.68 -13.88
CA HIS A 802 35.66 -11.97 -14.43
C HIS A 802 36.06 -11.85 -15.90
N LYS A 803 35.25 -11.21 -16.76
CA LYS A 803 35.58 -10.99 -18.17
C LYS A 803 36.81 -10.09 -18.35
N LEU A 804 36.94 -9.02 -17.56
CA LEU A 804 38.11 -8.16 -17.58
C LEU A 804 39.39 -8.92 -17.20
N TYR A 805 39.33 -9.82 -16.21
CA TYR A 805 40.44 -10.73 -15.93
C TYR A 805 40.74 -11.67 -17.12
N LEU A 806 39.71 -12.28 -17.72
CA LEU A 806 39.92 -13.19 -18.86
C LEU A 806 40.62 -12.51 -20.05
N VAL A 807 40.32 -11.24 -20.31
CA VAL A 807 40.93 -10.45 -21.40
C VAL A 807 42.34 -9.95 -21.02
N THR A 808 42.55 -9.47 -19.79
CA THR A 808 43.80 -8.78 -19.41
C THR A 808 44.84 -9.66 -18.70
N LYS A 809 44.43 -10.79 -18.12
CA LYS A 809 45.25 -11.72 -17.31
C LYS A 809 45.99 -11.07 -16.12
N LYS A 810 45.50 -9.96 -15.60
CA LYS A 810 46.12 -9.25 -14.45
C LYS A 810 45.67 -9.84 -13.11
N ASN A 811 46.61 -10.31 -12.28
CA ASN A 811 46.32 -10.93 -10.98
C ASN A 811 45.53 -10.04 -9.99
N ALA A 812 45.71 -8.71 -10.05
CA ALA A 812 44.90 -7.80 -9.23
C ALA A 812 43.39 -7.91 -9.56
N ILE A 813 43.06 -8.12 -10.83
CA ILE A 813 41.68 -8.24 -11.32
C ILE A 813 41.11 -9.63 -11.01
N LEU A 814 41.96 -10.67 -10.95
CA LEU A 814 41.57 -12.01 -10.46
C LEU A 814 41.08 -11.95 -9.01
N ASN A 815 41.82 -11.25 -8.14
CA ASN A 815 41.44 -11.06 -6.74
C ASN A 815 40.11 -10.31 -6.60
N ASP A 816 39.95 -9.20 -7.32
CA ASP A 816 38.70 -8.44 -7.35
C ASP A 816 37.52 -9.28 -7.88
N ALA A 817 37.73 -10.09 -8.93
CA ALA A 817 36.70 -10.96 -9.49
C ALA A 817 36.27 -12.05 -8.50
N ASN A 818 37.21 -12.67 -7.80
CA ASN A 818 36.93 -13.65 -6.75
C ASN A 818 36.15 -13.03 -5.58
N LEU A 819 36.49 -11.80 -5.18
CA LEU A 819 35.75 -11.05 -4.17
C LEU A 819 34.33 -10.70 -4.65
N ALA A 820 34.18 -10.20 -5.88
CA ALA A 820 32.88 -9.82 -6.44
C ALA A 820 31.91 -11.02 -6.57
N TRP A 821 32.41 -12.19 -6.99
CA TRP A 821 31.60 -13.41 -7.00
C TRP A 821 31.17 -13.83 -5.60
N ARG A 822 32.10 -13.81 -4.63
CA ARG A 822 31.75 -14.08 -3.23
C ARG A 822 30.66 -13.13 -2.73
N GLU A 823 30.80 -11.83 -2.97
CA GLU A 823 29.83 -10.83 -2.56
C GLU A 823 28.45 -11.06 -3.21
N TYR A 824 28.39 -11.47 -4.48
CA TYR A 824 27.12 -11.84 -5.13
C TYR A 824 26.39 -12.96 -4.39
N PHE A 825 27.10 -14.00 -3.94
CA PHE A 825 26.48 -15.08 -3.15
C PHE A 825 26.19 -14.68 -1.69
N ASP A 826 27.07 -13.91 -1.04
CA ASP A 826 26.89 -13.42 0.33
C ASP A 826 25.70 -12.44 0.44
N PHE A 827 25.36 -11.72 -0.64
CA PHE A 827 24.26 -10.73 -0.71
C PHE A 827 23.11 -11.11 -1.66
N PHE A 828 22.98 -12.39 -2.06
CA PHE A 828 21.88 -12.83 -2.92
C PHE A 828 20.51 -12.55 -2.26
N PRO A 829 19.56 -11.86 -2.94
CA PRO A 829 18.29 -11.47 -2.33
C PRO A 829 17.37 -12.66 -2.04
N LYS A 830 16.95 -12.80 -0.78
CA LYS A 830 16.12 -13.94 -0.33
C LYS A 830 14.76 -14.05 -1.01
N ASN A 831 14.18 -12.94 -1.46
CA ASN A 831 12.88 -12.94 -2.12
C ASN A 831 12.94 -13.47 -3.57
N LEU A 832 14.14 -13.63 -4.13
CA LEU A 832 14.39 -14.22 -5.45
C LEU A 832 14.73 -15.72 -5.36
N GLU A 833 14.87 -16.28 -4.14
CA GLU A 833 15.14 -17.72 -3.99
C GLU A 833 13.93 -18.54 -4.45
N GLY A 834 14.16 -19.41 -5.43
CA GLY A 834 13.11 -20.21 -6.07
C GLY A 834 12.43 -19.58 -7.28
N ASP A 835 12.79 -18.35 -7.68
CA ASP A 835 12.50 -17.86 -9.03
C ASP A 835 13.45 -18.50 -10.05
N SER A 836 12.90 -19.07 -11.13
CA SER A 836 13.69 -19.84 -12.09
C SER A 836 14.80 -19.04 -12.75
N ASN A 837 14.55 -17.76 -13.08
CA ASN A 837 15.50 -16.94 -13.84
C ASN A 837 16.71 -16.57 -12.97
N PHE A 838 16.44 -16.22 -11.70
CA PHE A 838 17.49 -15.85 -10.76
C PHE A 838 18.26 -17.07 -10.22
N GLU A 839 17.64 -18.23 -10.06
CA GLU A 839 18.35 -19.47 -9.72
C GLU A 839 19.20 -20.02 -10.88
N GLU A 840 18.76 -19.83 -12.14
CA GLU A 840 19.59 -20.10 -13.31
C GLU A 840 20.82 -19.17 -13.37
N ALA A 841 20.63 -17.86 -13.15
CA ALA A 841 21.73 -16.90 -13.04
C ALA A 841 22.70 -17.24 -11.89
N ARG A 842 22.18 -17.61 -10.71
CA ARG A 842 22.95 -18.06 -9.55
C ARG A 842 23.78 -19.31 -9.87
N THR A 843 23.19 -20.27 -10.58
CA THR A 843 23.84 -21.50 -11.04
C THR A 843 24.92 -21.23 -12.09
N ALA A 844 24.68 -20.31 -13.03
CA ALA A 844 25.67 -19.87 -14.00
C ALA A 844 26.84 -19.14 -13.30
N GLY A 845 26.53 -18.26 -12.35
CA GLY A 845 27.51 -17.57 -11.53
C GLY A 845 28.43 -18.51 -10.76
N GLN A 846 27.91 -19.62 -10.24
CA GLN A 846 28.72 -20.61 -9.52
C GLN A 846 29.76 -21.24 -10.46
N LYS A 847 29.35 -21.60 -11.68
CA LYS A 847 30.26 -22.11 -12.72
C LYS A 847 31.35 -21.10 -13.10
N TYR A 848 31.03 -19.80 -13.19
CA TYR A 848 32.02 -18.75 -13.44
C TYR A 848 32.95 -18.50 -12.24
N TRP A 849 32.46 -18.63 -11.01
CA TRP A 849 33.29 -18.50 -9.82
C TRP A 849 34.28 -19.65 -9.71
N ASP A 850 33.83 -20.90 -9.92
CA ASP A 850 34.67 -22.10 -9.88
C ASP A 850 35.78 -22.09 -10.94
N GLN A 851 35.60 -21.41 -12.07
CA GLN A 851 36.64 -21.21 -13.09
C GLN A 851 37.82 -20.36 -12.62
N ILE A 852 37.62 -19.45 -11.65
CA ILE A 852 38.67 -18.53 -11.18
C ILE A 852 39.12 -18.79 -9.74
N LYS A 853 38.29 -19.46 -8.94
CA LYS A 853 38.59 -19.84 -7.55
C LYS A 853 39.67 -20.93 -7.44
N ASN A 854 39.95 -21.60 -8.56
CA ASN A 854 40.93 -22.69 -8.69
C ASN A 854 42.16 -22.28 -9.54
N LEU A 855 42.36 -20.98 -9.79
CA LEU A 855 43.51 -20.38 -10.50
C LEU A 855 44.42 -19.61 -9.52
#